data_AF-A0A925P342-F1
#
_entry.id   AF-A0A925P342-F1
#
_cell.length_a   1.000
_cell.length_b   1.000
_cell.length_c   1.000
_cell.angle_alpha   90.00
_cell.angle_beta   90.00
_cell.angle_gamma   90.00
#
_symmetry.space_group_name_H-M   'P 1'
#
loop_
_entity.id
_entity.type
_entity.pdbx_description
1 polymer ?
#
loop_
_entity_poly.entity_id
_entity_poly.type
_entity_poly.pdbx_seq_one_letter_code
_entity_poly.pdbx_strand_id
1 'polypeptide(L)'
;MSIQSTIERGRLVTTAYDPAPAVGRYQGNGRFGAVFSKLGLHAHPSAKAASDAHGRTQFTHMSHWGRFAFFSKNMQADTVADYLLPLARIHWETEPTDIRDYRQTQSFHDGTLATEFACAGAERVSVLSWFDPVRRNLAAFQFDIQGGDVSPIILGTETSFDPYLYAYKAIATQTIAASRVGDEWVVEITCSAATPPAVSRLHVRTDARIEPCAEGLRIILPAGRSTLALSYGESVSSADAAASLERTRRHWHDTWQTTAWFDFPDDHAQQLWVRSLAYILYSFNDDNLGFAPTNGLTGNPFPFNFAQDLFYVQPILLASDHHRVVQAWIERFRALIPGMQTYAKHLWPEVEGIYPPWELPFGPIEGYHQPSIPIRFCHQPHNAAYVARMAHETGLAVNDPEWTRNNVVPLIHEVVRFFRSFCRKEADGRWHFSLTPTIGQDEAGGSNQKDYLCTLYGAKYSFQKAIEHGLDADGAYAAILADGLAFDTLLSPEGFYYASAGAGPKDFGRQKHPVQLNGLAYLPVEPAPLEPERTAHALRYATTARANDPHFFGWTLGEFLLASTHLGDAHAWRKDFAQIAPSHYTDPDWVQLYETSGTSHQSFYVTTHGLVAQSLMGNVVSDYWGHLELGACAVHGAPVRFGNVRSILGVTVSGEISGAGATVTLHAWKACDLSVNGTRVSLREGETRELTVPSPASASLASSA
;
A
#
# COMPACT_ATOMS: atom_id res chain seq x y z
N MET A 1 5.58 4.15 -29.90
CA MET A 1 5.99 4.81 -28.64
C MET A 1 6.66 3.74 -27.80
N SER A 2 7.83 4.00 -27.22
CA SER A 2 8.55 3.00 -26.41
C SER A 2 8.03 3.01 -24.98
N ILE A 3 8.17 1.89 -24.26
CA ILE A 3 7.82 1.83 -22.83
C ILE A 3 8.55 2.91 -22.03
N GLN A 4 9.83 3.18 -22.35
CA GLN A 4 10.60 4.25 -21.73
C GLN A 4 9.88 5.59 -21.84
N SER A 5 9.45 5.98 -23.05
CA SER A 5 8.74 7.26 -23.23
C SER A 5 7.41 7.32 -22.49
N THR A 6 6.73 6.18 -22.30
CA THR A 6 5.49 6.09 -21.52
C THR A 6 5.75 6.25 -20.02
N ILE A 7 6.75 5.57 -19.48
CA ILE A 7 7.10 5.63 -18.05
C ILE A 7 7.72 6.99 -17.68
N GLU A 8 8.52 7.59 -18.57
CA GLU A 8 9.12 8.90 -18.35
C GLU A 8 8.08 10.03 -18.21
N ARG A 9 6.85 9.87 -18.71
CA ARG A 9 5.75 10.82 -18.45
C ARG A 9 5.35 10.87 -16.97
N GLY A 10 5.66 9.82 -16.21
CA GLY A 10 5.41 9.78 -14.77
C GLY A 10 6.50 10.40 -13.90
N ARG A 11 7.65 10.77 -14.49
CA ARG A 11 8.79 11.34 -13.74
C ARG A 11 8.40 12.61 -12.98
N LEU A 12 9.07 12.86 -11.86
CA LEU A 12 8.95 14.12 -11.12
C LEU A 12 10.13 15.02 -11.47
N VAL A 13 9.86 16.25 -11.90
CA VAL A 13 10.90 17.24 -12.20
C VAL A 13 10.56 18.55 -11.51
N THR A 14 11.49 19.07 -10.72
CA THR A 14 11.43 20.40 -10.12
C THR A 14 12.62 21.20 -10.63
N THR A 15 12.39 22.36 -11.26
CA THR A 15 13.43 23.18 -11.92
C THR A 15 13.67 24.54 -11.25
N ALA A 16 12.97 24.82 -10.15
CA ALA A 16 13.16 26.01 -9.35
C ALA A 16 13.30 25.60 -7.88
N TYR A 17 14.28 26.18 -7.20
CA TYR A 17 14.45 25.98 -5.77
C TYR A 17 13.51 26.91 -5.01
N ASP A 18 12.72 26.32 -4.12
CA ASP A 18 11.91 27.02 -3.12
C ASP A 18 12.32 26.50 -1.73
N PRO A 19 12.77 27.36 -0.80
CA PRO A 19 13.14 26.93 0.54
C PRO A 19 11.93 26.50 1.40
N ALA A 20 10.69 26.78 1.00
CA ALA A 20 9.51 26.39 1.77
C ALA A 20 9.42 24.86 1.94
N PRO A 21 9.06 24.34 3.13
CA PRO A 21 8.86 22.90 3.32
C PRO A 21 7.83 22.34 2.34
N ALA A 22 8.08 21.14 1.84
CA ALA A 22 7.21 20.43 0.91
C ALA A 22 7.41 18.92 1.02
N VAL A 23 6.52 18.14 0.40
CA VAL A 23 6.65 16.69 0.30
C VAL A 23 7.97 16.34 -0.41
N GLY A 24 8.72 15.40 0.17
CA GLY A 24 10.01 14.96 -0.37
C GLY A 24 9.91 14.01 -1.56
N ARG A 25 10.97 13.23 -1.77
CA ARG A 25 11.06 12.20 -2.83
C ARG A 25 11.30 10.83 -2.20
N TYR A 26 10.30 9.94 -2.29
CA TYR A 26 10.39 8.59 -1.71
C TYR A 26 11.10 7.63 -2.68
N GLN A 27 12.14 6.94 -2.20
CA GLN A 27 12.77 5.80 -2.87
C GLN A 27 12.86 4.60 -1.92
N GLY A 28 12.85 3.38 -2.47
CA GLY A 28 13.08 2.16 -1.71
C GLY A 28 13.23 0.91 -2.58
N ASN A 29 13.31 -0.25 -1.95
CA ASN A 29 13.43 -1.56 -2.62
C ASN A 29 12.70 -2.70 -1.89
N GLY A 30 11.69 -2.33 -1.09
CA GLY A 30 10.91 -3.24 -0.25
C GLY A 30 11.59 -3.68 1.06
N ARG A 31 12.87 -3.33 1.27
CA ARG A 31 13.57 -3.60 2.53
C ARG A 31 14.19 -2.35 3.14
N PHE A 32 14.81 -1.53 2.31
CA PHE A 32 15.48 -0.30 2.65
C PHE A 32 14.84 0.85 1.87
N GLY A 33 14.50 1.96 2.55
CA GLY A 33 13.92 3.13 1.90
C GLY A 33 14.17 4.43 2.64
N ALA A 34 13.89 5.53 1.95
CA ALA A 34 14.00 6.87 2.49
C ALA A 34 13.19 7.90 1.71
N VAL A 35 12.90 9.03 2.38
CA VAL A 35 12.40 10.25 1.73
C VAL A 35 13.48 11.31 1.74
N PHE A 36 13.83 11.82 0.56
CA PHE A 36 14.82 12.88 0.38
C PHE A 36 14.19 14.26 0.27
N SER A 37 14.91 15.28 0.76
CA SER A 37 14.53 16.69 0.67
C SER A 37 15.00 17.32 -0.65
N LYS A 38 14.78 18.62 -0.80
CA LYS A 38 15.04 19.36 -2.04
C LYS A 38 16.51 19.40 -2.45
N LEU A 39 17.46 19.30 -1.52
CA LEU A 39 18.89 19.39 -1.80
C LEU A 39 19.59 18.02 -1.91
N GLY A 40 18.83 16.99 -2.34
CA GLY A 40 19.36 15.66 -2.67
C GLY A 40 19.69 14.75 -1.47
N LEU A 41 19.62 15.28 -0.25
CA LEU A 41 19.82 14.56 1.02
C LEU A 41 18.61 14.73 1.93
N HIS A 42 18.62 14.19 3.15
CA HIS A 42 17.56 14.44 4.13
C HIS A 42 17.61 15.88 4.67
N ALA A 43 16.49 16.37 5.18
CA ALA A 43 16.40 17.70 5.77
C ALA A 43 17.31 17.82 6.99
N HIS A 44 17.98 18.96 7.15
CA HIS A 44 18.82 19.23 8.31
C HIS A 44 18.02 19.11 9.63
N PRO A 45 18.60 18.61 10.74
CA PRO A 45 17.91 18.50 12.03
C PRO A 45 17.25 19.80 12.52
N SER A 46 17.84 20.98 12.23
CA SER A 46 17.23 22.27 12.59
C SER A 46 15.92 22.56 11.84
N ALA A 47 15.71 21.97 10.67
CA ALA A 47 14.50 22.12 9.86
C ALA A 47 13.49 20.99 10.10
N LYS A 48 13.80 20.03 10.98
CA LYS A 48 13.01 18.80 11.21
C LYS A 48 11.54 19.06 11.45
N ALA A 49 11.21 19.98 12.36
CA ALA A 49 9.81 20.27 12.69
C ALA A 49 9.01 20.76 11.47
N ALA A 50 9.65 21.54 10.60
CA ALA A 50 9.04 22.05 9.38
C ALA A 50 8.96 20.99 8.28
N SER A 51 10.00 20.15 8.12
CA SER A 51 9.98 19.06 7.12
C SER A 51 9.00 17.96 7.50
N ASP A 52 8.97 17.54 8.77
CA ASP A 52 8.15 16.41 9.24
C ASP A 52 6.65 16.73 9.13
N ALA A 53 6.26 18.00 9.03
CA ALA A 53 4.90 18.43 8.69
C ALA A 53 4.46 17.97 7.29
N HIS A 54 5.41 17.65 6.40
CA HIS A 54 5.20 17.13 5.05
C HIS A 54 5.77 15.70 4.87
N GLY A 55 5.98 15.00 5.97
CA GLY A 55 6.59 13.68 6.01
C GLY A 55 8.06 13.71 6.42
N ARG A 56 8.46 12.72 7.21
CA ARG A 56 9.81 12.52 7.74
C ARG A 56 10.78 12.21 6.62
N THR A 57 11.95 12.85 6.66
CA THR A 57 13.08 12.57 5.77
C THR A 57 14.15 11.81 6.53
N GLN A 58 14.19 10.49 6.36
CA GLN A 58 15.12 9.60 7.05
C GLN A 58 15.18 8.25 6.33
N PHE A 59 16.21 7.48 6.66
CA PHE A 59 16.29 6.07 6.32
C PHE A 59 15.42 5.23 7.26
N THR A 60 14.79 4.21 6.69
CA THR A 60 14.15 3.13 7.44
C THR A 60 14.52 1.78 6.82
N HIS A 61 14.55 0.72 7.62
CA HIS A 61 14.87 -0.62 7.15
C HIS A 61 13.98 -1.65 7.84
N MET A 62 13.41 -2.59 7.09
CA MET A 62 12.42 -3.58 7.59
C MET A 62 12.90 -4.41 8.77
N SER A 63 14.21 -4.58 8.94
CA SER A 63 14.80 -5.31 10.07
C SER A 63 15.16 -4.42 11.28
N HIS A 64 14.99 -3.10 11.18
CA HIS A 64 15.23 -2.15 12.28
C HIS A 64 13.91 -1.76 12.92
N TRP A 65 13.39 -2.65 13.75
CA TRP A 65 12.15 -2.48 14.50
C TRP A 65 12.37 -2.86 15.96
N GLY A 66 11.46 -2.46 16.84
CA GLY A 66 11.49 -2.83 18.26
C GLY A 66 10.12 -3.18 18.81
N ARG A 67 10.07 -4.10 19.78
CA ARG A 67 8.89 -4.37 20.60
C ARG A 67 8.93 -3.54 21.87
N PHE A 68 7.86 -2.80 22.15
CA PHE A 68 7.80 -1.89 23.29
C PHE A 68 6.65 -2.25 24.21
N ALA A 69 6.92 -2.30 25.51
CA ALA A 69 5.89 -2.25 26.54
C ALA A 69 5.61 -0.79 26.92
N PHE A 70 4.35 -0.38 26.94
CA PHE A 70 3.96 0.99 27.23
C PHE A 70 2.52 1.12 27.71
N PHE A 71 2.20 2.26 28.34
CA PHE A 71 0.84 2.62 28.69
C PHE A 71 0.14 3.29 27.50
N SER A 72 -0.90 2.66 26.96
CA SER A 72 -1.71 3.22 25.88
C SER A 72 -2.56 4.39 26.38
N LYS A 73 -2.43 5.55 25.73
CA LYS A 73 -3.32 6.70 26.02
C LYS A 73 -4.76 6.49 25.55
N ASN A 74 -5.00 5.64 24.55
CA ASN A 74 -6.35 5.40 24.05
C ASN A 74 -7.11 4.41 24.93
N MET A 75 -6.42 3.36 25.38
CA MET A 75 -7.03 2.30 26.18
C MET A 75 -6.90 2.53 27.68
N GLN A 76 -6.05 3.48 28.11
CA GLN A 76 -5.75 3.74 29.52
C GLN A 76 -5.26 2.47 30.24
N ALA A 77 -4.43 1.68 29.56
CA ALA A 77 -3.93 0.39 30.03
C ALA A 77 -2.54 0.09 29.46
N ASP A 78 -1.78 -0.77 30.14
CA ASP A 78 -0.52 -1.28 29.62
C ASP A 78 -0.73 -2.23 28.44
N THR A 79 0.18 -2.15 27.48
CA THR A 79 0.17 -2.93 26.24
C THR A 79 1.60 -3.17 25.74
N VAL A 80 1.74 -4.03 24.74
CA VAL A 80 3.01 -4.35 24.07
C VAL A 80 2.80 -4.32 22.56
N ALA A 81 3.56 -3.54 21.80
CA ALA A 81 3.44 -3.49 20.33
C ALA A 81 4.80 -3.33 19.62
N ASP A 82 4.83 -3.58 18.32
CA ASP A 82 6.03 -3.56 17.48
C ASP A 82 5.99 -2.33 16.57
N TYR A 83 7.10 -1.59 16.49
CA TYR A 83 7.20 -0.40 15.66
C TYR A 83 8.49 -0.40 14.85
N LEU A 84 8.39 -0.07 13.56
CA LEU A 84 9.54 0.25 12.72
C LEU A 84 10.24 1.51 13.26
N LEU A 85 11.56 1.47 13.38
CA LEU A 85 12.34 2.53 14.00
C LEU A 85 13.03 3.41 12.95
N PRO A 86 13.25 4.71 13.24
CA PRO A 86 14.14 5.54 12.45
C PRO A 86 15.55 4.93 12.48
N LEU A 87 16.13 4.70 11.30
CA LEU A 87 17.45 4.09 11.18
C LEU A 87 18.55 5.15 11.20
N ALA A 88 18.59 6.01 10.19
CA ALA A 88 19.66 6.99 10.03
C ALA A 88 19.20 8.22 9.24
N ARG A 89 19.98 9.30 9.27
CA ARG A 89 19.82 10.46 8.40
C ARG A 89 21.15 10.82 7.75
N ILE A 90 21.10 11.21 6.48
CA ILE A 90 22.22 11.78 5.75
C ILE A 90 21.84 13.22 5.38
N HIS A 91 22.58 14.22 5.84
CA HIS A 91 22.27 15.63 5.58
C HIS A 91 23.54 16.48 5.47
N TRP A 92 23.42 17.65 4.86
CA TRP A 92 24.49 18.65 4.85
C TRP A 92 24.77 19.12 6.29
N GLU A 93 26.03 19.23 6.71
CA GLU A 93 26.43 19.79 8.03
C GLU A 93 25.98 21.25 8.16
N THR A 94 26.10 22.02 7.09
CA THR A 94 25.50 23.33 6.90
C THR A 94 24.77 23.34 5.56
N GLU A 95 23.49 23.72 5.56
CA GLU A 95 22.71 23.73 4.32
C GLU A 95 23.31 24.72 3.30
N PRO A 96 23.49 24.28 2.03
CA PRO A 96 23.92 25.16 0.95
C PRO A 96 22.99 26.38 0.80
N THR A 97 23.59 27.56 0.61
CA THR A 97 22.91 28.84 0.41
C THR A 97 23.12 29.38 -1.01
N ASP A 98 22.35 30.40 -1.40
CA ASP A 98 22.37 31.03 -2.73
C ASP A 98 22.18 30.04 -3.88
N ILE A 99 21.17 29.17 -3.73
CA ILE A 99 20.85 28.10 -4.67
C ILE A 99 20.40 28.68 -6.02
N ARG A 100 21.09 28.26 -7.09
CA ARG A 100 20.84 28.65 -8.49
C ARG A 100 20.88 27.41 -9.39
N ASP A 101 20.39 27.54 -10.63
CA ASP A 101 20.44 26.49 -11.66
C ASP A 101 19.92 25.12 -11.16
N TYR A 102 18.86 25.17 -10.35
CA TYR A 102 18.34 24.03 -9.62
C TYR A 102 17.56 23.06 -10.51
N ARG A 103 17.82 21.77 -10.34
CA ARG A 103 17.00 20.70 -10.92
C ARG A 103 17.00 19.47 -10.04
N GLN A 104 15.82 19.00 -9.63
CA GLN A 104 15.64 17.68 -9.02
C GLN A 104 14.76 16.81 -9.92
N THR A 105 15.23 15.61 -10.25
CA THR A 105 14.54 14.65 -11.11
C THR A 105 14.47 13.28 -10.44
N GLN A 106 13.26 12.79 -10.18
CA GLN A 106 13.02 11.40 -9.79
C GLN A 106 12.63 10.59 -11.02
N SER A 107 13.51 9.69 -11.43
CA SER A 107 13.30 8.77 -12.56
C SER A 107 12.79 7.43 -12.03
N PHE A 108 11.50 7.15 -12.25
CA PHE A 108 10.91 5.85 -11.95
C PHE A 108 11.33 4.78 -12.96
N HIS A 109 11.67 5.18 -14.19
CA HIS A 109 12.23 4.29 -15.20
C HIS A 109 13.60 3.75 -14.75
N ASP A 110 14.45 4.59 -14.14
CA ASP A 110 15.81 4.18 -13.74
C ASP A 110 15.92 3.77 -12.26
N GLY A 111 14.90 4.05 -11.45
CA GLY A 111 14.94 3.86 -10.00
C GLY A 111 15.87 4.84 -9.26
N THR A 112 16.05 6.06 -9.79
CA THR A 112 17.05 7.02 -9.26
C THR A 112 16.45 8.39 -8.96
N LEU A 113 17.13 9.13 -8.08
CA LEU A 113 16.85 10.54 -7.79
C LEU A 113 18.13 11.35 -8.03
N ALA A 114 18.07 12.31 -8.95
CA ALA A 114 19.15 13.24 -9.23
C ALA A 114 18.78 14.64 -8.76
N THR A 115 19.68 15.31 -8.05
CA THR A 115 19.55 16.72 -7.66
C THR A 115 20.80 17.47 -8.09
N GLU A 116 20.63 18.54 -8.86
CA GLU A 116 21.68 19.39 -9.39
C GLU A 116 21.40 20.85 -9.02
N PHE A 117 22.43 21.59 -8.60
CA PHE A 117 22.34 23.02 -8.33
C PHE A 117 23.71 23.68 -8.26
N ALA A 118 23.75 25.01 -8.40
CA ALA A 118 24.87 25.86 -8.00
C ALA A 118 24.59 26.50 -6.63
N CYS A 119 25.63 26.83 -5.87
CA CYS A 119 25.48 27.49 -4.56
C CYS A 119 26.62 28.49 -4.31
N ALA A 120 26.64 29.13 -3.14
CA ALA A 120 27.71 30.08 -2.78
C ALA A 120 29.12 29.46 -2.76
N GLY A 121 29.23 28.14 -2.47
CA GLY A 121 30.51 27.44 -2.31
C GLY A 121 31.01 26.69 -3.55
N ALA A 122 30.15 26.43 -4.55
CA ALA A 122 30.48 25.62 -5.71
C ALA A 122 29.68 26.06 -6.96
N GLU A 123 30.32 25.98 -8.13
CA GLU A 123 29.69 26.25 -9.43
C GLU A 123 28.62 25.20 -9.77
N ARG A 124 28.83 23.95 -9.35
CA ARG A 124 27.85 22.87 -9.50
C ARG A 124 28.02 21.80 -8.43
N VAL A 125 26.90 21.36 -7.90
CA VAL A 125 26.73 20.23 -6.99
C VAL A 125 25.74 19.27 -7.63
N SER A 126 26.12 18.01 -7.80
CA SER A 126 25.24 16.93 -8.24
C SER A 126 25.19 15.83 -7.19
N VAL A 127 23.98 15.42 -6.82
CA VAL A 127 23.70 14.28 -5.93
C VAL A 127 22.81 13.30 -6.66
N LEU A 128 23.26 12.07 -6.84
CA LEU A 128 22.48 10.96 -7.39
C LEU A 128 22.31 9.89 -6.30
N SER A 129 21.08 9.50 -5.99
CA SER A 129 20.76 8.45 -5.01
C SER A 129 19.92 7.31 -5.61
N TRP A 130 20.17 6.09 -5.11
CA TRP A 130 19.40 4.90 -5.47
C TRP A 130 19.43 3.83 -4.37
N PHE A 131 18.45 2.94 -4.42
CA PHE A 131 18.37 1.74 -3.58
C PHE A 131 18.49 0.52 -4.46
N ASP A 132 19.38 -0.40 -4.09
CA ASP A 132 19.67 -1.56 -4.92
C ASP A 132 18.56 -2.61 -4.78
N PRO A 133 17.84 -2.97 -5.86
CA PRO A 133 16.72 -3.90 -5.77
C PRO A 133 17.15 -5.37 -5.68
N VAL A 134 18.43 -5.67 -5.96
CA VAL A 134 19.00 -7.02 -5.91
C VAL A 134 19.76 -7.23 -4.60
N ARG A 135 20.65 -6.30 -4.24
CA ARG A 135 21.30 -6.27 -2.92
C ARG A 135 20.49 -5.38 -1.98
N ARG A 136 19.32 -5.87 -1.55
CA ARG A 136 18.27 -5.05 -0.91
C ARG A 136 18.66 -4.32 0.38
N ASN A 137 19.78 -4.69 1.00
CA ASN A 137 20.35 -3.97 2.15
C ASN A 137 21.19 -2.74 1.75
N LEU A 138 21.45 -2.51 0.46
CA LEU A 138 22.35 -1.48 -0.07
C LEU A 138 21.57 -0.27 -0.61
N ALA A 139 21.93 0.91 -0.11
CA ALA A 139 21.63 2.21 -0.71
C ALA A 139 22.94 2.90 -1.07
N ALA A 140 22.93 3.74 -2.11
CA ALA A 140 24.15 4.41 -2.54
C ALA A 140 23.90 5.80 -3.10
N PHE A 141 24.97 6.60 -3.03
CA PHE A 141 25.04 7.97 -3.49
C PHE A 141 26.26 8.16 -4.38
N GLN A 142 26.10 9.05 -5.35
CA GLN A 142 27.20 9.62 -6.10
C GLN A 142 27.12 11.14 -6.00
N PHE A 143 28.25 11.74 -5.67
CA PHE A 143 28.45 13.19 -5.59
C PHE A 143 29.37 13.62 -6.74
N ASP A 144 29.11 14.78 -7.34
CA ASP A 144 30.02 15.44 -8.28
C ASP A 144 30.02 16.95 -7.98
N ILE A 145 31.17 17.46 -7.52
CA ILE A 145 31.35 18.85 -7.08
C ILE A 145 32.33 19.56 -8.03
N GLN A 146 31.92 20.70 -8.60
CA GLN A 146 32.72 21.47 -9.55
C GLN A 146 32.87 22.93 -9.12
N GLY A 147 34.06 23.49 -9.35
CA GLY A 147 34.33 24.91 -9.17
C GLY A 147 34.34 25.41 -7.72
N GLY A 148 34.60 24.53 -6.74
CA GLY A 148 34.69 24.92 -5.33
C GLY A 148 34.53 23.75 -4.35
N ASP A 149 34.23 24.08 -3.09
CA ASP A 149 34.04 23.14 -1.99
C ASP A 149 32.62 23.27 -1.42
N VAL A 150 32.09 22.17 -0.88
CA VAL A 150 30.78 22.14 -0.23
C VAL A 150 30.91 21.81 1.25
N SER A 151 29.86 22.11 2.01
CA SER A 151 29.76 21.63 3.39
C SER A 151 29.89 20.11 3.43
N PRO A 152 30.60 19.55 4.43
CA PRO A 152 30.58 18.12 4.70
C PRO A 152 29.16 17.59 4.92
N ILE A 153 29.01 16.29 4.80
CA ILE A 153 27.76 15.56 5.05
C ILE A 153 27.87 14.86 6.40
N ILE A 154 26.79 14.87 7.18
CA ILE A 154 26.65 14.08 8.40
C ILE A 154 25.80 12.86 8.11
N LEU A 155 26.30 11.68 8.49
CA LEU A 155 25.51 10.46 8.65
C LEU A 155 25.30 10.22 10.14
N GLY A 156 24.07 10.44 10.61
CA GLY A 156 23.67 10.26 12.01
C GLY A 156 22.40 9.44 12.16
N THR A 157 21.81 9.44 13.36
CA THR A 157 20.52 8.80 13.65
C THR A 157 19.59 9.73 14.43
N GLU A 158 18.30 9.42 14.43
CA GLU A 158 17.33 10.09 15.30
C GLU A 158 17.48 9.52 16.72
N THR A 159 18.08 10.32 17.62
CA THR A 159 18.38 9.90 18.99
C THR A 159 17.17 9.97 19.93
N SER A 160 16.09 10.64 19.51
CA SER A 160 14.86 10.82 20.27
C SER A 160 13.65 10.83 19.36
N PHE A 161 12.68 9.95 19.59
CA PHE A 161 11.48 9.85 18.75
C PHE A 161 10.28 9.30 19.52
N ASP A 162 9.09 9.53 18.98
CA ASP A 162 7.86 8.87 19.39
C ASP A 162 7.67 7.62 18.51
N PRO A 163 7.73 6.39 19.07
CA PRO A 163 7.50 5.17 18.31
C PRO A 163 6.13 5.16 17.62
N TYR A 164 5.08 5.69 18.26
CA TYR A 164 3.74 5.73 17.69
C TYR A 164 2.89 6.87 18.27
N LEU A 165 2.84 7.97 17.51
CA LEU A 165 2.18 9.23 17.88
C LEU A 165 0.72 9.08 18.35
N TYR A 166 0.01 8.05 17.89
CA TYR A 166 -1.41 7.87 18.19
C TYR A 166 -1.69 7.16 19.51
N ALA A 167 -0.81 6.31 20.04
CA ALA A 167 -1.07 5.57 21.28
C ALA A 167 0.06 5.63 22.31
N TYR A 168 1.29 5.82 21.86
CA TYR A 168 2.49 5.88 22.68
C TYR A 168 2.66 7.32 23.21
N LYS A 169 2.90 7.49 24.53
CA LYS A 169 3.06 8.83 25.17
C LYS A 169 4.48 9.10 25.66
N ALA A 170 5.37 8.13 25.56
CA ALA A 170 6.76 8.27 25.98
C ALA A 170 7.68 8.50 24.79
N ILE A 171 8.80 9.16 25.04
CA ILE A 171 9.85 9.30 24.04
C ILE A 171 10.80 8.11 24.18
N ALA A 172 11.05 7.42 23.07
CA ALA A 172 12.11 6.44 22.98
C ALA A 172 13.41 7.12 22.55
N THR A 173 14.53 6.53 22.96
CA THR A 173 15.86 7.04 22.63
C THR A 173 16.70 5.99 21.92
N GLN A 174 17.54 6.47 21.00
CA GLN A 174 18.56 5.67 20.33
C GLN A 174 19.95 6.25 20.57
N THR A 175 20.94 5.37 20.67
CA THR A 175 22.36 5.75 20.67
C THR A 175 23.01 5.36 19.37
N ILE A 176 24.09 6.06 19.03
CA ILE A 176 24.91 5.82 17.84
C ILE A 176 26.37 5.70 18.25
N ALA A 177 27.07 4.71 17.69
CA ALA A 177 28.50 4.53 17.85
C ALA A 177 29.13 4.20 16.50
N ALA A 178 30.18 4.94 16.14
CA ALA A 178 30.92 4.70 14.91
C ALA A 178 32.29 4.08 15.21
N SER A 179 32.65 3.05 14.46
CA SER A 179 33.96 2.41 14.56
C SER A 179 34.49 2.07 13.17
N ARG A 180 35.81 1.98 13.03
CA ARG A 180 36.46 1.56 11.79
C ARG A 180 36.72 0.06 11.82
N VAL A 181 36.27 -0.66 10.81
CA VAL A 181 36.44 -2.12 10.67
C VAL A 181 37.03 -2.40 9.28
N GLY A 182 38.33 -2.65 9.24
CA GLY A 182 39.08 -2.77 7.97
C GLY A 182 38.99 -1.48 7.14
N ASP A 183 38.50 -1.61 5.92
CA ASP A 183 38.35 -0.51 4.95
C ASP A 183 36.98 0.20 5.04
N GLU A 184 36.12 -0.20 5.99
CA GLU A 184 34.78 0.36 6.17
C GLU A 184 34.64 1.06 7.52
N TRP A 185 33.66 1.94 7.59
CA TRP A 185 33.10 2.40 8.86
C TRP A 185 31.84 1.61 9.18
N VAL A 186 31.68 1.24 10.44
CA VAL A 186 30.46 0.59 10.95
C VAL A 186 29.83 1.53 11.97
N VAL A 187 28.59 1.91 11.68
CA VAL A 187 27.73 2.69 12.57
C VAL A 187 26.75 1.74 13.25
N GLU A 188 26.89 1.56 14.55
CA GLU A 188 25.97 0.79 15.38
C GLU A 188 24.91 1.73 15.99
N ILE A 189 23.64 1.37 15.82
CA ILE A 189 22.48 2.12 16.31
C ILE A 189 21.72 1.21 17.29
N THR A 190 21.52 1.66 18.52
CA THR A 190 20.89 0.86 19.57
C THR A 190 19.67 1.57 20.16
N CYS A 191 18.51 0.91 20.15
CA CYS A 191 17.31 1.32 20.87
C CYS A 191 17.14 0.44 22.11
N SER A 192 17.62 0.91 23.26
CA SER A 192 17.56 0.17 24.54
C SER A 192 16.16 0.06 25.13
N ALA A 193 15.22 0.91 24.69
CA ALA A 193 13.83 0.88 25.15
C ALA A 193 13.01 -0.27 24.53
N ALA A 194 13.50 -0.88 23.45
CA ALA A 194 12.90 -2.07 22.87
C ALA A 194 13.23 -3.32 23.70
N THR A 195 12.36 -4.34 23.65
CA THR A 195 12.53 -5.60 24.39
C THR A 195 12.48 -6.81 23.43
N PRO A 196 13.61 -7.50 23.19
CA PRO A 196 14.98 -7.13 23.60
C PRO A 196 15.45 -5.83 22.91
N PRO A 197 16.55 -5.21 23.37
CA PRO A 197 17.12 -4.03 22.73
C PRO A 197 17.34 -4.26 21.23
N ALA A 198 16.85 -3.33 20.40
CA ALA A 198 17.06 -3.38 18.96
C ALA A 198 18.45 -2.82 18.64
N VAL A 199 19.29 -3.62 17.96
CA VAL A 199 20.65 -3.23 17.57
C VAL A 199 20.80 -3.41 16.07
N SER A 200 21.18 -2.34 15.40
CA SER A 200 21.35 -2.27 13.95
C SER A 200 22.75 -1.80 13.60
N ARG A 201 23.29 -2.29 12.48
CA ARG A 201 24.60 -1.91 11.98
C ARG A 201 24.50 -1.40 10.55
N LEU A 202 25.11 -0.25 10.28
CA LEU A 202 25.28 0.29 8.94
C LEU A 202 26.75 0.29 8.56
N HIS A 203 27.07 -0.45 7.51
CA HIS A 203 28.38 -0.46 6.88
C HIS A 203 28.46 0.68 5.88
N VAL A 204 29.51 1.48 5.99
CA VAL A 204 29.72 2.69 5.20
C VAL A 204 31.04 2.56 4.45
N ARG A 205 30.95 2.59 3.12
CA ARG A 205 32.09 2.56 2.21
C ARG A 205 32.08 3.79 1.31
N THR A 206 33.20 4.47 1.21
CA THR A 206 33.33 5.67 0.38
C THR A 206 34.80 5.91 0.02
N ASP A 207 35.01 6.65 -1.07
CA ASP A 207 36.30 7.23 -1.46
C ASP A 207 36.55 8.61 -0.80
N ALA A 208 35.54 9.20 -0.17
CA ALA A 208 35.63 10.45 0.57
C ALA A 208 36.31 10.25 1.94
N ARG A 209 36.83 11.34 2.51
CA ARG A 209 37.43 11.30 3.85
C ARG A 209 36.32 11.28 4.91
N ILE A 210 36.47 10.41 5.92
CA ILE A 210 35.54 10.29 7.04
C ILE A 210 36.22 10.66 8.36
N GLU A 211 35.50 11.40 9.20
CA GLU A 211 35.85 11.72 10.59
C GLU A 211 34.68 11.32 11.53
N PRO A 212 34.92 10.64 12.66
CA PRO A 212 33.90 10.48 13.69
C PRO A 212 33.49 11.83 14.27
N CYS A 213 32.20 12.01 14.55
CA CYS A 213 31.67 13.17 15.24
C CYS A 213 30.62 12.75 16.28
N ALA A 214 30.15 13.69 17.10
CA ALA A 214 29.15 13.40 18.13
C ALA A 214 27.84 12.82 17.58
N GLU A 215 27.48 13.20 16.35
CA GLU A 215 26.25 12.77 15.68
C GLU A 215 26.40 11.44 14.91
N GLY A 216 27.61 10.93 14.74
CA GLY A 216 27.91 9.75 13.95
C GLY A 216 29.17 9.93 13.09
N LEU A 217 29.01 9.99 11.77
CA LEU A 217 30.11 10.17 10.82
C LEU A 217 29.98 11.49 10.06
N ARG A 218 31.10 12.22 9.98
CA ARG A 218 31.28 13.40 9.15
C ARG A 218 32.05 13.01 7.88
N ILE A 219 31.46 13.25 6.72
CA ILE A 219 31.95 12.83 5.40
C ILE A 219 32.35 14.08 4.62
N ILE A 220 33.64 14.23 4.32
CA ILE A 220 34.21 15.39 3.63
C ILE A 220 34.38 15.06 2.15
N LEU A 221 33.53 15.66 1.32
CA LEU A 221 33.53 15.46 -0.13
C LEU A 221 34.63 16.29 -0.80
N PRO A 222 35.55 15.69 -1.56
CA PRO A 222 36.49 16.43 -2.40
C PRO A 222 35.79 17.01 -3.65
N ALA A 223 36.45 17.96 -4.31
CA ALA A 223 36.11 18.34 -5.67
C ALA A 223 36.20 17.13 -6.63
N GLY A 224 35.30 17.08 -7.62
CA GLY A 224 35.14 15.95 -8.52
C GLY A 224 34.14 14.92 -8.00
N ARG A 225 34.28 13.68 -8.47
CA ARG A 225 33.33 12.60 -8.20
C ARG A 225 33.70 11.83 -6.93
N SER A 226 32.70 11.58 -6.09
CA SER A 226 32.78 10.69 -4.93
C SER A 226 31.60 9.74 -4.87
N THR A 227 31.79 8.60 -4.21
CA THR A 227 30.76 7.58 -4.05
C THR A 227 30.60 7.20 -2.58
N LEU A 228 29.36 6.94 -2.17
CA LEU A 228 29.03 6.51 -0.81
C LEU A 228 28.06 5.34 -0.89
N ALA A 229 28.43 4.20 -0.33
CA ALA A 229 27.59 3.02 -0.18
C ALA A 229 27.24 2.82 1.30
N LEU A 230 25.96 2.64 1.57
CA LEU A 230 25.39 2.36 2.89
C LEU A 230 24.73 0.97 2.85
N SER A 231 25.23 0.03 3.63
CA SER A 231 24.73 -1.35 3.66
C SER A 231 24.26 -1.75 5.06
N TYR A 232 23.03 -2.24 5.18
CA TYR A 232 22.46 -2.67 6.45
C TYR A 232 22.90 -4.08 6.83
N GLY A 233 23.43 -4.23 8.05
CA GLY A 233 23.75 -5.51 8.69
C GLY A 233 24.92 -6.30 8.10
N GLU A 234 25.40 -5.91 6.91
CA GLU A 234 26.47 -6.61 6.19
C GLU A 234 27.43 -5.67 5.48
N SER A 235 28.69 -6.10 5.36
CA SER A 235 29.72 -5.43 4.57
C SER A 235 29.45 -5.52 3.07
N VAL A 236 29.93 -4.55 2.30
CA VAL A 236 29.77 -4.51 0.84
C VAL A 236 31.13 -4.45 0.16
N SER A 237 31.36 -5.29 -0.84
CA SER A 237 32.62 -5.23 -1.60
C SER A 237 32.67 -3.98 -2.49
N SER A 238 33.88 -3.46 -2.77
CA SER A 238 34.03 -2.32 -3.69
C SER A 238 33.45 -2.61 -5.09
N ALA A 239 33.56 -3.86 -5.56
CA ALA A 239 33.00 -4.28 -6.84
C ALA A 239 31.46 -4.26 -6.81
N ASP A 240 30.84 -4.76 -5.73
CA ASP A 240 29.39 -4.76 -5.57
C ASP A 240 28.81 -3.36 -5.50
N ALA A 241 29.48 -2.46 -4.78
CA ALA A 241 29.12 -1.05 -4.67
C ALA A 241 29.22 -0.35 -6.05
N ALA A 242 30.32 -0.56 -6.79
CA ALA A 242 30.51 0.03 -8.11
C ALA A 242 29.48 -0.47 -9.15
N ALA A 243 29.06 -1.72 -9.06
CA ALA A 243 28.06 -2.32 -9.96
C ALA A 243 26.60 -1.96 -9.62
N SER A 244 26.34 -1.35 -8.46
CA SER A 244 24.98 -1.17 -7.92
C SER A 244 24.08 -0.29 -8.79
N LEU A 245 24.59 0.83 -9.31
CA LEU A 245 23.78 1.76 -10.12
C LEU A 245 23.28 1.11 -11.41
N GLU A 246 24.18 0.44 -12.14
CA GLU A 246 23.85 -0.23 -13.39
C GLU A 246 22.89 -1.40 -13.16
N ARG A 247 23.12 -2.17 -12.09
CA ARG A 247 22.20 -3.24 -11.66
C ARG A 247 20.81 -2.69 -11.33
N THR A 248 20.74 -1.54 -10.67
CA THR A 248 19.47 -0.88 -10.33
C THR A 248 18.72 -0.44 -11.58
N ARG A 249 19.39 0.24 -12.52
CA ARG A 249 18.79 0.67 -13.78
C ARG A 249 18.25 -0.50 -14.58
N ARG A 250 19.07 -1.55 -14.75
CA ARG A 250 18.65 -2.76 -15.46
C ARG A 250 17.43 -3.40 -14.82
N HIS A 251 17.43 -3.54 -13.50
CA HIS A 251 16.28 -4.08 -12.78
C HIS A 251 15.01 -3.28 -13.08
N TRP A 252 15.04 -1.95 -12.95
CA TRP A 252 13.85 -1.13 -13.21
C TRP A 252 13.43 -1.15 -14.69
N HIS A 253 14.37 -1.15 -15.62
CA HIS A 253 14.06 -1.30 -17.05
C HIS A 253 13.37 -2.64 -17.31
N ASP A 254 13.90 -3.74 -16.78
CA ASP A 254 13.32 -5.08 -16.92
C ASP A 254 11.95 -5.18 -16.23
N THR A 255 11.79 -4.56 -15.06
CA THR A 255 10.49 -4.46 -14.36
C THR A 255 9.46 -3.78 -15.24
N TRP A 256 9.75 -2.61 -15.82
CA TRP A 256 8.79 -1.91 -16.67
C TRP A 256 8.43 -2.64 -17.97
N GLN A 257 9.32 -3.49 -18.48
CA GLN A 257 9.06 -4.32 -19.67
C GLN A 257 8.11 -5.50 -19.39
N THR A 258 8.09 -5.97 -18.15
CA THR A 258 7.40 -7.22 -17.77
C THR A 258 6.16 -6.97 -16.92
N THR A 259 6.12 -5.85 -16.20
CA THR A 259 4.98 -5.43 -15.39
C THR A 259 3.87 -4.82 -16.26
N ALA A 260 2.69 -4.67 -15.68
CA ALA A 260 1.57 -3.97 -16.30
C ALA A 260 1.94 -2.52 -16.60
N TRP A 261 1.60 -2.02 -17.78
CA TRP A 261 1.82 -0.63 -18.15
C TRP A 261 0.63 -0.06 -18.91
N PHE A 262 0.46 1.26 -18.77
CA PHE A 262 -0.58 2.03 -19.43
C PHE A 262 0.01 3.30 -20.01
N ASP A 263 -0.53 3.71 -21.15
CA ASP A 263 -0.30 4.99 -21.81
C ASP A 263 -1.62 5.76 -21.83
N PHE A 264 -1.89 6.46 -20.73
CA PHE A 264 -3.08 7.28 -20.56
C PHE A 264 -2.93 8.62 -21.28
N PRO A 265 -3.97 9.13 -21.96
CA PRO A 265 -3.92 10.45 -22.59
C PRO A 265 -3.95 11.60 -21.58
N ASP A 266 -4.47 11.37 -20.36
CA ASP A 266 -4.46 12.33 -19.27
C ASP A 266 -3.12 12.25 -18.51
N ASP A 267 -2.44 13.39 -18.36
CA ASP A 267 -1.11 13.43 -17.74
C ASP A 267 -1.15 13.13 -16.24
N HIS A 268 -2.20 13.52 -15.52
CA HIS A 268 -2.32 13.20 -14.09
C HIS A 268 -2.62 11.72 -13.87
N ALA A 269 -3.45 11.10 -14.72
CA ALA A 269 -3.66 9.65 -14.72
C ALA A 269 -2.35 8.90 -15.04
N GLN A 270 -1.58 9.35 -16.04
CA GLN A 270 -0.28 8.77 -16.37
C GLN A 270 0.71 8.89 -15.20
N GLN A 271 0.77 10.07 -14.58
CA GLN A 271 1.62 10.33 -13.42
C GLN A 271 1.23 9.43 -12.25
N LEU A 272 -0.05 9.38 -11.90
CA LEU A 272 -0.53 8.56 -10.79
C LEU A 272 -0.30 7.09 -11.04
N TRP A 273 -0.49 6.57 -12.25
CA TRP A 273 -0.18 5.18 -12.57
C TRP A 273 1.28 4.83 -12.26
N VAL A 274 2.21 5.56 -12.89
CA VAL A 274 3.65 5.28 -12.77
C VAL A 274 4.13 5.46 -11.34
N ARG A 275 3.73 6.56 -10.68
CA ARG A 275 4.15 6.90 -9.31
C ARG A 275 3.61 5.89 -8.31
N SER A 276 2.32 5.54 -8.40
CA SER A 276 1.69 4.59 -7.47
C SER A 276 2.30 3.21 -7.57
N LEU A 277 2.49 2.68 -8.78
CA LEU A 277 3.14 1.38 -8.95
C LEU A 277 4.58 1.40 -8.46
N ALA A 278 5.35 2.45 -8.76
CA ALA A 278 6.71 2.57 -8.25
C ALA A 278 6.76 2.65 -6.71
N TYR A 279 5.88 3.41 -6.05
CA TYR A 279 5.84 3.49 -4.59
C TYR A 279 5.42 2.18 -3.93
N ILE A 280 4.51 1.43 -4.54
CA ILE A 280 4.16 0.06 -4.13
C ILE A 280 5.42 -0.83 -4.20
N LEU A 281 6.15 -0.80 -5.31
CA LEU A 281 7.36 -1.62 -5.50
C LEU A 281 8.57 -1.14 -4.68
N TYR A 282 8.61 0.14 -4.30
CA TYR A 282 9.57 0.64 -3.31
C TYR A 282 9.27 0.15 -1.90
N SER A 283 8.00 -0.19 -1.61
CA SER A 283 7.52 -0.57 -0.28
C SER A 283 7.54 -2.07 -0.04
N PHE A 284 7.26 -2.88 -1.07
CA PHE A 284 7.05 -4.32 -0.91
C PHE A 284 8.00 -5.17 -1.76
N ASN A 285 8.38 -6.34 -1.24
CA ASN A 285 9.17 -7.34 -1.97
C ASN A 285 8.80 -8.78 -1.55
N ASP A 286 9.50 -9.76 -2.10
CA ASP A 286 9.27 -11.20 -1.94
C ASP A 286 10.19 -11.89 -0.92
N ASP A 287 10.85 -11.16 -0.02
CA ASP A 287 11.83 -11.73 0.92
C ASP A 287 11.26 -12.27 2.23
N ASN A 288 9.96 -12.07 2.46
CA ASN A 288 9.23 -12.53 3.64
C ASN A 288 9.76 -12.00 4.99
N LEU A 289 10.40 -10.82 5.04
CA LEU A 289 10.90 -10.24 6.29
C LEU A 289 9.81 -9.60 7.17
N GLY A 290 8.63 -9.33 6.61
CA GLY A 290 7.52 -8.71 7.34
C GLY A 290 6.54 -8.03 6.42
N PHE A 291 5.60 -7.29 7.01
CA PHE A 291 4.66 -6.45 6.28
C PHE A 291 5.16 -5.02 6.35
N ALA A 292 5.59 -4.46 5.20
CA ALA A 292 6.09 -3.08 5.16
C ALA A 292 5.01 -2.10 5.57
N PRO A 293 5.32 -0.97 6.23
CA PRO A 293 4.29 -0.06 6.74
C PRO A 293 3.38 0.52 5.66
N THR A 294 2.18 0.96 6.05
CA THR A 294 1.20 1.51 5.10
C THR A 294 1.64 2.83 4.44
N ASN A 295 2.50 3.62 5.09
CA ASN A 295 3.17 4.78 4.48
C ASN A 295 4.47 4.42 3.72
N GLY A 296 4.67 3.13 3.43
CA GLY A 296 5.92 2.61 2.88
C GLY A 296 7.09 2.76 3.83
N LEU A 297 8.31 2.67 3.28
CA LEU A 297 9.58 2.78 4.02
C LEU A 297 10.02 4.24 4.22
N THR A 298 9.07 5.10 4.59
CA THR A 298 9.27 6.55 4.75
C THR A 298 9.45 6.98 6.20
N GLY A 299 8.98 6.16 7.15
CA GLY A 299 8.96 6.49 8.58
C GLY A 299 7.76 7.35 9.01
N ASN A 300 6.79 7.59 8.11
CA ASN A 300 5.56 8.34 8.37
C ASN A 300 4.46 7.47 9.01
N PRO A 301 3.48 8.09 9.69
CA PRO A 301 3.27 7.91 11.13
C PRO A 301 2.65 6.58 11.53
N PHE A 302 2.30 5.72 10.58
CA PHE A 302 1.97 4.32 10.82
C PHE A 302 3.22 3.47 10.57
N PRO A 303 4.04 3.19 11.60
CA PRO A 303 5.28 2.43 11.48
C PRO A 303 5.05 0.91 11.43
N PHE A 304 3.88 0.48 10.97
CA PHE A 304 3.42 -0.90 10.82
C PHE A 304 2.38 -0.93 9.69
N ASN A 305 1.83 -2.12 9.40
CA ASN A 305 0.78 -2.28 8.40
C ASN A 305 -0.50 -2.90 9.01
N PHE A 306 -1.57 -2.88 8.23
CA PHE A 306 -2.86 -3.50 8.53
C PHE A 306 -3.17 -4.59 7.50
N ALA A 307 -3.92 -5.63 7.89
CA ALA A 307 -4.35 -6.66 6.94
C ALA A 307 -5.24 -6.07 5.82
N GLN A 308 -6.06 -5.08 6.15
CA GLN A 308 -6.90 -4.32 5.23
C GLN A 308 -6.07 -3.55 4.18
N ASP A 309 -5.04 -2.85 4.63
CA ASP A 309 -4.19 -2.03 3.78
C ASP A 309 -3.36 -2.86 2.80
N LEU A 310 -2.81 -4.00 3.25
CA LEU A 310 -2.19 -4.99 2.35
C LEU A 310 -3.17 -5.47 1.29
N PHE A 311 -4.41 -5.77 1.71
CA PHE A 311 -5.46 -6.21 0.81
C PHE A 311 -5.80 -5.13 -0.25
N TYR A 312 -5.73 -3.85 0.08
CA TYR A 312 -5.94 -2.76 -0.89
C TYR A 312 -4.79 -2.56 -1.87
N VAL A 313 -3.62 -3.15 -1.64
CA VAL A 313 -2.48 -3.11 -2.58
C VAL A 313 -2.38 -4.42 -3.39
N GLN A 314 -2.82 -5.53 -2.80
CA GLN A 314 -2.72 -6.88 -3.35
C GLN A 314 -3.23 -7.00 -4.80
N PRO A 315 -4.40 -6.46 -5.20
CA PRO A 315 -4.88 -6.57 -6.59
C PRO A 315 -3.92 -5.98 -7.61
N ILE A 316 -3.27 -4.84 -7.32
CA ILE A 316 -2.27 -4.27 -8.23
C ILE A 316 -1.05 -5.16 -8.33
N LEU A 317 -0.53 -5.69 -7.21
CA LEU A 317 0.60 -6.61 -7.25
C LEU A 317 0.29 -7.88 -8.06
N LEU A 318 -0.93 -8.42 -7.95
CA LEU A 318 -1.34 -9.55 -8.79
C LEU A 318 -1.44 -9.16 -10.27
N ALA A 319 -2.09 -8.04 -10.57
CA ALA A 319 -2.33 -7.60 -11.94
C ALA A 319 -1.08 -7.11 -12.69
N SER A 320 -0.06 -6.70 -11.94
CA SER A 320 1.24 -6.25 -12.45
C SER A 320 2.32 -7.35 -12.42
N ASP A 321 1.91 -8.61 -12.23
CA ASP A 321 2.75 -9.81 -12.19
C ASP A 321 3.82 -9.84 -11.07
N HIS A 322 3.55 -9.13 -9.97
CA HIS A 322 4.34 -9.17 -8.74
C HIS A 322 3.73 -10.09 -7.67
N HIS A 323 3.03 -11.15 -8.11
CA HIS A 323 2.31 -12.08 -7.23
C HIS A 323 3.20 -12.78 -6.18
N ARG A 324 4.51 -12.92 -6.42
CA ARG A 324 5.47 -13.49 -5.45
C ARG A 324 5.57 -12.67 -4.15
N VAL A 325 5.35 -11.36 -4.22
CA VAL A 325 5.28 -10.49 -3.03
C VAL A 325 4.12 -10.93 -2.14
N VAL A 326 2.93 -11.10 -2.74
CA VAL A 326 1.72 -11.50 -2.03
C VAL A 326 1.79 -12.97 -1.60
N GLN A 327 2.42 -13.83 -2.39
CA GLN A 327 2.71 -15.22 -2.03
C GLN A 327 3.47 -15.29 -0.69
N ALA A 328 4.52 -14.46 -0.52
CA ALA A 328 5.27 -14.38 0.73
C ALA A 328 4.39 -13.91 1.91
N TRP A 329 3.45 -12.98 1.69
CA TRP A 329 2.48 -12.56 2.71
C TRP A 329 1.59 -13.71 3.15
N ILE A 330 1.07 -14.50 2.20
CA ILE A 330 0.20 -15.64 2.50
C ILE A 330 0.96 -16.73 3.25
N GLU A 331 2.20 -17.03 2.86
CA GLU A 331 3.08 -17.96 3.58
C GLU A 331 3.34 -17.48 5.02
N ARG A 332 3.51 -16.17 5.22
CA ARG A 332 3.66 -15.57 6.55
C ARG A 332 2.39 -15.68 7.37
N PHE A 333 1.24 -15.27 6.85
CA PHE A 333 -0.05 -15.43 7.54
C PHE A 333 -0.30 -16.90 7.89
N ARG A 334 0.02 -17.82 6.98
CA ARG A 334 -0.08 -19.26 7.21
C ARG A 334 0.79 -19.72 8.39
N ALA A 335 2.03 -19.24 8.48
CA ALA A 335 2.93 -19.55 9.59
C ALA A 335 2.44 -18.96 10.92
N LEU A 336 1.71 -17.84 10.88
CA LEU A 336 1.19 -17.13 12.05
C LEU A 336 -0.15 -17.65 12.57
N ILE A 337 -0.78 -18.66 11.96
CA ILE A 337 -2.08 -19.21 12.39
C ILE A 337 -2.15 -19.46 13.91
N PRO A 338 -1.20 -20.19 14.55
CA PRO A 338 -1.30 -20.44 15.99
C PRO A 338 -1.33 -19.16 16.82
N GLY A 339 -0.50 -18.17 16.44
CA GLY A 339 -0.49 -16.87 17.09
C GLY A 339 -1.79 -16.10 16.90
N MET A 340 -2.36 -16.10 15.68
CA MET A 340 -3.63 -15.44 15.39
C MET A 340 -4.82 -16.11 16.10
N GLN A 341 -4.79 -17.43 16.33
CA GLN A 341 -5.79 -18.12 17.14
C GLN A 341 -5.73 -17.67 18.61
N THR A 342 -4.53 -17.61 19.18
CA THR A 342 -4.33 -17.10 20.54
C THR A 342 -4.74 -15.63 20.65
N TYR A 343 -4.42 -14.82 19.64
CA TYR A 343 -4.78 -13.41 19.60
C TYR A 343 -6.29 -13.20 19.51
N ALA A 344 -6.99 -13.97 18.68
CA ALA A 344 -8.46 -13.94 18.60
C ALA A 344 -9.09 -14.22 19.97
N LYS A 345 -8.62 -15.23 20.70
CA LYS A 345 -9.09 -15.57 22.05
C LYS A 345 -8.70 -14.54 23.11
N HIS A 346 -7.60 -13.84 22.92
CA HIS A 346 -7.22 -12.73 23.79
C HIS A 346 -8.23 -11.56 23.68
N LEU A 347 -8.67 -11.24 22.46
CA LEU A 347 -9.70 -10.22 22.25
C LEU A 347 -11.10 -10.70 22.65
N TRP A 348 -11.41 -11.96 22.33
CA TRP A 348 -12.74 -12.57 22.49
C TRP A 348 -12.63 -14.03 22.93
N PRO A 349 -12.70 -14.32 24.24
CA PRO A 349 -12.45 -15.66 24.77
C PRO A 349 -13.29 -16.80 24.16
N GLU A 350 -14.50 -16.47 23.68
CA GLU A 350 -15.47 -17.39 23.10
C GLU A 350 -15.28 -17.69 21.61
N VAL A 351 -14.38 -16.99 20.91
CA VAL A 351 -14.21 -17.20 19.46
C VAL A 351 -13.28 -18.37 19.15
N GLU A 352 -13.55 -18.98 18.00
CA GLU A 352 -12.67 -19.96 17.37
C GLU A 352 -11.98 -19.34 16.15
N GLY A 353 -11.13 -20.11 15.46
CA GLY A 353 -10.51 -19.63 14.24
C GLY A 353 -9.40 -18.61 14.46
N ILE A 354 -9.07 -17.87 13.41
CA ILE A 354 -8.02 -16.84 13.42
C ILE A 354 -8.60 -15.43 13.33
N TYR A 355 -7.92 -14.49 13.99
CA TYR A 355 -8.06 -13.06 13.74
C TYR A 355 -6.65 -12.45 13.62
N PRO A 356 -6.31 -11.82 12.48
CA PRO A 356 -5.04 -11.12 12.38
C PRO A 356 -5.06 -9.89 13.30
N PRO A 357 -3.98 -9.61 14.05
CA PRO A 357 -3.86 -8.32 14.73
C PRO A 357 -4.12 -7.16 13.79
N TRP A 358 -4.90 -6.17 14.24
CA TRP A 358 -5.24 -4.99 13.43
C TRP A 358 -3.95 -4.28 12.98
N GLU A 359 -3.10 -3.93 13.93
CA GLU A 359 -1.73 -3.50 13.69
C GLU A 359 -0.85 -4.77 13.60
N LEU A 360 -0.33 -5.08 12.41
CA LEU A 360 0.41 -6.32 12.15
C LEU A 360 1.81 -6.28 12.78
N PRO A 361 2.23 -7.33 13.52
CA PRO A 361 3.53 -7.36 14.18
C PRO A 361 4.68 -7.65 13.21
N PHE A 362 5.85 -7.11 13.51
CA PHE A 362 7.11 -7.48 12.85
C PHE A 362 7.67 -8.80 13.43
N GLY A 363 7.51 -8.99 14.74
CA GLY A 363 7.90 -10.20 15.46
C GLY A 363 6.80 -11.25 15.58
N PRO A 364 7.00 -12.28 16.43
CA PRO A 364 5.97 -13.27 16.76
C PRO A 364 4.75 -12.64 17.45
N ILE A 365 3.56 -13.20 17.26
CA ILE A 365 2.33 -12.72 17.91
C ILE A 365 2.31 -13.01 19.43
N GLU A 366 3.10 -13.97 19.91
CA GLU A 366 3.17 -14.27 21.34
C GLU A 366 3.55 -13.02 22.16
N GLY A 367 2.76 -12.72 23.20
CA GLY A 367 2.93 -11.53 24.04
C GLY A 367 2.55 -10.19 23.38
N TYR A 368 2.18 -10.19 22.09
CA TYR A 368 1.75 -8.99 21.38
C TYR A 368 0.38 -8.50 21.89
N HIS A 369 0.26 -7.20 22.13
CA HIS A 369 -0.91 -6.54 22.71
C HIS A 369 -1.38 -7.18 24.03
N GLN A 370 -0.45 -7.54 24.92
CA GLN A 370 -0.77 -8.01 26.27
C GLN A 370 -0.28 -7.00 27.33
N PRO A 371 -1.02 -6.81 28.44
CA PRO A 371 -2.31 -7.41 28.78
C PRO A 371 -3.51 -6.76 28.06
N SER A 372 -3.30 -5.66 27.34
CA SER A 372 -4.34 -4.95 26.58
C SER A 372 -3.87 -4.55 25.19
N ILE A 373 -4.81 -4.12 24.35
CA ILE A 373 -4.55 -3.56 23.02
C ILE A 373 -4.12 -2.08 23.07
N PRO A 374 -3.47 -1.55 22.03
CA PRO A 374 -3.05 -0.15 21.99
C PRO A 374 -4.18 0.81 21.63
N ILE A 375 -5.17 0.38 20.84
CA ILE A 375 -6.30 1.20 20.37
C ILE A 375 -7.56 0.36 20.20
N ARG A 376 -8.74 0.98 20.33
CA ARG A 376 -10.05 0.30 20.22
C ARG A 376 -10.30 -0.34 18.84
N PHE A 377 -9.64 0.17 17.80
CA PHE A 377 -9.75 -0.30 16.42
C PHE A 377 -9.23 -1.73 16.23
N CYS A 378 -8.54 -2.31 17.22
CA CYS A 378 -8.20 -3.73 17.22
C CYS A 378 -9.42 -4.68 17.25
N HIS A 379 -10.63 -4.17 17.53
CA HIS A 379 -11.86 -4.97 17.61
C HIS A 379 -12.73 -4.91 16.34
N GLN A 380 -12.11 -4.95 15.15
CA GLN A 380 -12.78 -4.87 13.84
C GLN A 380 -12.83 -6.25 13.15
N PRO A 381 -13.84 -7.09 13.41
CA PRO A 381 -13.85 -8.50 13.00
C PRO A 381 -13.83 -8.72 11.48
N HIS A 382 -14.19 -7.73 10.66
CA HIS A 382 -14.17 -7.86 9.19
C HIS A 382 -12.76 -8.09 8.63
N ASN A 383 -11.70 -7.71 9.36
CA ASN A 383 -10.31 -7.89 8.91
C ASN A 383 -9.94 -9.35 8.58
N ALA A 384 -10.57 -10.32 9.24
CA ALA A 384 -10.36 -11.72 8.94
C ALA A 384 -10.75 -12.06 7.48
N ALA A 385 -11.78 -11.41 6.93
CA ALA A 385 -12.21 -11.65 5.55
C ALA A 385 -11.20 -11.18 4.50
N TYR A 386 -10.46 -10.10 4.78
CA TYR A 386 -9.41 -9.62 3.88
C TYR A 386 -8.27 -10.64 3.75
N VAL A 387 -7.92 -11.34 4.84
CA VAL A 387 -6.97 -12.47 4.77
C VAL A 387 -7.51 -13.59 3.88
N ALA A 388 -8.80 -13.94 4.00
CA ALA A 388 -9.41 -14.97 3.16
C ALA A 388 -9.43 -14.58 1.67
N ARG A 389 -9.79 -13.32 1.34
CA ARG A 389 -9.76 -12.83 -0.05
C ARG A 389 -8.35 -12.81 -0.62
N MET A 390 -7.39 -12.22 0.09
CA MET A 390 -5.99 -12.21 -0.32
C MET A 390 -5.48 -13.63 -0.58
N ALA A 391 -5.77 -14.57 0.34
CA ALA A 391 -5.32 -15.96 0.20
C ALA A 391 -5.95 -16.64 -1.04
N HIS A 392 -7.26 -16.51 -1.24
CA HIS A 392 -7.95 -17.11 -2.38
C HIS A 392 -7.39 -16.61 -3.72
N GLU A 393 -7.33 -15.29 -3.92
CA GLU A 393 -6.90 -14.71 -5.19
C GLU A 393 -5.41 -14.96 -5.45
N THR A 394 -4.58 -14.96 -4.40
CA THR A 394 -3.16 -15.33 -4.53
C THR A 394 -3.02 -16.80 -4.94
N GLY A 395 -3.84 -17.71 -4.38
CA GLY A 395 -3.88 -19.11 -4.82
C GLY A 395 -4.22 -19.24 -6.31
N LEU A 396 -5.18 -18.45 -6.80
CA LEU A 396 -5.52 -18.42 -8.22
C LEU A 396 -4.36 -17.90 -9.09
N ALA A 397 -3.61 -16.90 -8.62
CA ALA A 397 -2.49 -16.29 -9.33
C ALA A 397 -1.23 -17.18 -9.35
N VAL A 398 -0.90 -17.82 -8.22
CA VAL A 398 0.22 -18.77 -8.08
C VAL A 398 -0.05 -20.03 -8.92
N ASN A 399 -1.31 -20.46 -9.01
CA ASN A 399 -1.74 -21.60 -9.83
C ASN A 399 -1.00 -22.91 -9.54
N ASP A 400 -0.67 -23.13 -8.27
CA ASP A 400 -0.11 -24.38 -7.75
C ASP A 400 -1.11 -25.00 -6.75
N PRO A 401 -1.75 -26.14 -7.09
CA PRO A 401 -2.69 -26.80 -6.21
C PRO A 401 -2.09 -27.29 -4.89
N GLU A 402 -0.82 -27.71 -4.88
CA GLU A 402 -0.15 -28.15 -3.66
C GLU A 402 0.14 -26.96 -2.75
N TRP A 403 0.70 -25.88 -3.31
CA TRP A 403 0.91 -24.64 -2.57
C TRP A 403 -0.40 -24.09 -2.00
N THR A 404 -1.47 -24.10 -2.80
CA THR A 404 -2.81 -23.64 -2.39
C THR A 404 -3.35 -24.47 -1.23
N ARG A 405 -3.26 -25.81 -1.29
CA ARG A 405 -3.67 -26.68 -0.17
C ARG A 405 -2.88 -26.42 1.10
N ASN A 406 -1.58 -26.12 0.99
CA ASN A 406 -0.70 -25.95 2.15
C ASN A 406 -0.81 -24.57 2.80
N ASN A 407 -1.06 -23.52 2.00
CA ASN A 407 -0.98 -22.13 2.43
C ASN A 407 -2.32 -21.38 2.44
N VAL A 408 -3.19 -21.62 1.47
CA VAL A 408 -4.46 -20.89 1.29
C VAL A 408 -5.59 -21.56 2.06
N VAL A 409 -5.81 -22.86 1.83
CA VAL A 409 -6.93 -23.60 2.43
C VAL A 409 -6.96 -23.51 3.96
N PRO A 410 -5.82 -23.61 4.70
CA PRO A 410 -5.84 -23.49 6.15
C PRO A 410 -6.24 -22.10 6.66
N LEU A 411 -5.90 -21.04 5.92
CA LEU A 411 -6.30 -19.68 6.27
C LEU A 411 -7.81 -19.50 6.11
N ILE A 412 -8.37 -19.91 4.96
CA ILE A 412 -9.81 -19.82 4.70
C ILE A 412 -10.58 -20.65 5.75
N HIS A 413 -10.12 -21.86 6.05
CA HIS A 413 -10.71 -22.72 7.08
C HIS A 413 -10.79 -22.03 8.45
N GLU A 414 -9.69 -21.43 8.90
CA GLU A 414 -9.68 -20.77 10.21
C GLU A 414 -10.46 -19.44 10.20
N VAL A 415 -10.55 -18.72 9.08
CA VAL A 415 -11.39 -17.51 8.96
C VAL A 415 -12.88 -17.85 9.05
N VAL A 416 -13.34 -18.92 8.38
CA VAL A 416 -14.77 -19.29 8.47
C VAL A 416 -15.15 -19.82 9.84
N ARG A 417 -14.24 -20.51 10.54
CA ARG A 417 -14.43 -20.89 11.94
C ARG A 417 -14.59 -19.68 12.85
N PHE A 418 -13.81 -18.62 12.62
CA PHE A 418 -13.95 -17.36 13.33
C PHE A 418 -15.34 -16.74 13.13
N PHE A 419 -15.77 -16.52 11.88
CA PHE A 419 -17.12 -15.97 11.64
C PHE A 419 -18.22 -16.88 12.19
N ARG A 420 -18.07 -18.21 12.08
CA ARG A 420 -19.06 -19.17 12.58
C ARG A 420 -19.23 -19.11 14.10
N SER A 421 -18.17 -18.84 14.85
CA SER A 421 -18.20 -18.91 16.32
C SER A 421 -19.14 -17.88 16.94
N PHE A 422 -19.37 -16.74 16.28
CA PHE A 422 -20.28 -15.68 16.72
C PHE A 422 -21.46 -15.39 15.77
N CYS A 423 -21.72 -16.32 14.84
CA CYS A 423 -22.87 -16.31 13.93
C CYS A 423 -24.04 -17.13 14.52
N ARG A 424 -25.23 -16.54 14.65
CA ARG A 424 -26.41 -17.19 15.25
C ARG A 424 -27.67 -16.91 14.44
N LYS A 425 -28.52 -17.93 14.27
CA LYS A 425 -29.84 -17.77 13.64
C LYS A 425 -30.82 -17.21 14.66
N GLU A 426 -31.59 -16.19 14.29
CA GLU A 426 -32.56 -15.55 15.18
C GLU A 426 -34.01 -15.77 14.73
N ALA A 427 -34.94 -15.13 15.44
CA ALA A 427 -36.38 -15.35 15.28
C ALA A 427 -36.94 -14.91 13.92
N ASP A 428 -36.26 -14.02 13.22
CA ASP A 428 -36.58 -13.62 11.84
C ASP A 428 -36.13 -14.66 10.79
N GLY A 429 -35.47 -15.73 11.23
CA GLY A 429 -34.95 -16.79 10.38
C GLY A 429 -33.63 -16.45 9.69
N ARG A 430 -33.05 -15.27 9.93
CA ARG A 430 -31.76 -14.85 9.37
C ARG A 430 -30.61 -15.16 10.31
N TRP A 431 -29.40 -15.18 9.76
CA TRP A 431 -28.16 -15.35 10.50
C TRP A 431 -27.52 -13.99 10.82
N HIS A 432 -27.27 -13.78 12.11
CA HIS A 432 -26.78 -12.55 12.68
C HIS A 432 -25.41 -12.70 13.32
N PHE A 433 -24.69 -11.59 13.44
CA PHE A 433 -23.37 -11.51 14.02
C PHE A 433 -23.34 -10.51 15.18
N SER A 434 -22.85 -10.99 16.33
CA SER A 434 -22.67 -10.16 17.52
C SER A 434 -21.42 -10.59 18.26
N LEU A 435 -20.58 -9.63 18.61
CA LEU A 435 -19.35 -9.83 19.37
C LEU A 435 -19.15 -8.64 20.32
N THR A 436 -18.45 -8.77 21.44
CA THR A 436 -18.19 -7.62 22.33
C THR A 436 -16.85 -7.82 23.06
N PRO A 437 -15.97 -6.81 23.08
CA PRO A 437 -16.09 -5.50 22.43
C PRO A 437 -15.96 -5.58 20.90
N THR A 438 -16.55 -4.64 20.15
CA THR A 438 -16.48 -4.62 18.68
C THR A 438 -16.71 -3.22 18.10
N ILE A 439 -16.16 -2.97 16.92
CA ILE A 439 -16.43 -1.78 16.09
C ILE A 439 -16.43 -2.18 14.60
N GLY A 440 -17.20 -1.47 13.79
CA GLY A 440 -17.22 -1.66 12.33
C GLY A 440 -16.07 -0.92 11.63
N GLN A 441 -15.99 -1.10 10.30
CA GLN A 441 -15.05 -0.41 9.42
C GLN A 441 -15.31 1.10 9.35
N ASP A 442 -16.58 1.50 9.40
CA ASP A 442 -16.89 2.90 9.68
C ASP A 442 -16.59 3.18 11.15
N GLU A 443 -15.39 3.69 11.42
CA GLU A 443 -14.88 4.00 12.75
C GLU A 443 -15.74 5.03 13.52
N ALA A 444 -16.68 5.70 12.82
CA ALA A 444 -17.70 6.59 13.37
C ALA A 444 -19.05 5.90 13.65
N GLY A 445 -19.27 4.68 13.14
CA GLY A 445 -20.56 3.95 13.13
C GLY A 445 -20.98 3.29 14.45
N GLY A 446 -20.33 3.65 15.56
CA GLY A 446 -20.65 3.18 16.92
C GLY A 446 -19.90 1.91 17.35
N SER A 447 -19.85 1.69 18.66
CA SER A 447 -19.21 0.51 19.27
C SER A 447 -20.26 -0.49 19.77
N ASN A 448 -19.89 -1.77 19.81
CA ASN A 448 -20.69 -2.89 20.31
C ASN A 448 -22.07 -3.03 19.65
N GLN A 449 -22.19 -2.61 18.40
CA GLN A 449 -23.38 -2.86 17.59
C GLN A 449 -23.38 -4.28 17.04
N LYS A 450 -24.59 -4.73 16.70
CA LYS A 450 -24.85 -6.00 16.04
C LYS A 450 -24.86 -5.80 14.52
N ASP A 451 -24.55 -6.85 13.78
CA ASP A 451 -24.69 -6.90 12.32
C ASP A 451 -24.01 -5.73 11.59
N TYR A 452 -22.74 -5.46 11.91
CA TYR A 452 -21.98 -4.50 11.09
C TYR A 452 -21.96 -4.96 9.64
N LEU A 453 -22.30 -4.06 8.71
CA LEU A 453 -22.42 -4.38 7.30
C LEU A 453 -21.12 -4.95 6.71
N CYS A 454 -19.97 -4.39 7.09
CA CYS A 454 -18.66 -4.90 6.71
C CYS A 454 -18.42 -6.36 7.18
N THR A 455 -18.96 -6.73 8.34
CA THR A 455 -18.87 -8.10 8.89
C THR A 455 -19.79 -9.05 8.11
N LEU A 456 -20.98 -8.61 7.71
CA LEU A 456 -21.88 -9.41 6.87
C LEU A 456 -21.26 -9.72 5.50
N TYR A 457 -20.69 -8.70 4.82
CA TYR A 457 -19.93 -8.91 3.58
C TYR A 457 -18.76 -9.86 3.78
N GLY A 458 -17.97 -9.63 4.83
CA GLY A 458 -16.81 -10.47 5.16
C GLY A 458 -17.16 -11.93 5.41
N ALA A 459 -18.22 -12.19 6.16
CA ALA A 459 -18.68 -13.54 6.45
C ALA A 459 -19.26 -14.22 5.21
N LYS A 460 -20.11 -13.53 4.43
CA LYS A 460 -20.71 -14.07 3.20
C LYS A 460 -19.62 -14.51 2.22
N TYR A 461 -18.67 -13.61 1.94
CA TYR A 461 -17.52 -13.91 1.08
C TYR A 461 -16.75 -15.13 1.61
N SER A 462 -16.41 -15.14 2.90
CA SER A 462 -15.62 -16.23 3.48
C SER A 462 -16.33 -17.58 3.40
N PHE A 463 -17.65 -17.63 3.67
CA PHE A 463 -18.44 -18.85 3.56
C PHE A 463 -18.53 -19.35 2.11
N GLN A 464 -18.71 -18.46 1.13
CA GLN A 464 -18.68 -18.82 -0.29
C GLN A 464 -17.34 -19.47 -0.65
N LYS A 465 -16.22 -18.87 -0.23
CA LYS A 465 -14.89 -19.43 -0.50
C LYS A 465 -14.64 -20.75 0.24
N ALA A 466 -15.15 -20.94 1.45
CA ALA A 466 -15.08 -22.24 2.10
C ALA A 466 -15.79 -23.34 1.30
N ILE A 467 -16.97 -23.05 0.74
CA ILE A 467 -17.70 -23.99 -0.13
C ILE A 467 -16.90 -24.29 -1.40
N GLU A 468 -16.37 -23.26 -2.06
CA GLU A 468 -15.54 -23.42 -3.28
C GLU A 468 -14.29 -24.29 -3.04
N HIS A 469 -13.69 -24.21 -1.85
CA HIS A 469 -12.52 -25.02 -1.46
C HIS A 469 -12.89 -26.37 -0.81
N GLY A 470 -14.17 -26.75 -0.76
CA GLY A 470 -14.61 -28.03 -0.22
C GLY A 470 -14.48 -28.16 1.31
N LEU A 471 -14.49 -27.04 2.02
CA LEU A 471 -14.40 -26.98 3.49
C LEU A 471 -15.77 -27.11 4.19
N ASP A 472 -16.86 -27.17 3.43
CA ASP A 472 -18.25 -27.28 3.93
C ASP A 472 -18.75 -28.72 3.96
N ALA A 473 -18.01 -29.62 4.62
CA ALA A 473 -18.27 -31.06 4.56
C ALA A 473 -19.63 -31.49 5.18
N ASP A 474 -20.14 -30.73 6.15
CA ASP A 474 -21.43 -30.96 6.81
C ASP A 474 -22.57 -30.10 6.22
N GLY A 475 -22.27 -29.27 5.22
CA GLY A 475 -23.22 -28.36 4.58
C GLY A 475 -23.66 -27.19 5.44
N ALA A 476 -22.99 -26.92 6.57
CA ALA A 476 -23.37 -25.86 7.49
C ALA A 476 -23.28 -24.46 6.87
N TYR A 477 -22.24 -24.17 6.08
CA TYR A 477 -22.05 -22.86 5.45
C TYR A 477 -23.06 -22.66 4.32
N ALA A 478 -23.30 -23.68 3.49
CA ALA A 478 -24.35 -23.65 2.47
C ALA A 478 -25.74 -23.42 3.08
N ALA A 479 -26.05 -24.08 4.21
CA ALA A 479 -27.30 -23.87 4.93
C ALA A 479 -27.42 -22.43 5.47
N ILE A 480 -26.35 -21.86 6.04
CA ILE A 480 -26.32 -20.47 6.50
C ILE A 480 -26.59 -19.50 5.34
N LEU A 481 -25.94 -19.70 4.21
CA LEU A 481 -26.12 -18.85 3.04
C LEU A 481 -27.52 -18.99 2.42
N ALA A 482 -28.09 -20.20 2.44
CA ALA A 482 -29.45 -20.46 1.95
C ALA A 482 -30.53 -19.80 2.83
N ASP A 483 -30.37 -19.86 4.16
CA ASP A 483 -31.22 -19.12 5.11
C ASP A 483 -31.07 -17.60 4.96
N GLY A 484 -29.87 -17.15 4.61
CA GLY A 484 -29.50 -15.75 4.41
C GLY A 484 -28.96 -15.07 5.67
N LEU A 485 -27.97 -14.20 5.46
CA LEU A 485 -27.46 -13.31 6.51
C LEU A 485 -28.36 -12.09 6.68
N ALA A 486 -28.25 -11.40 7.82
CA ALA A 486 -29.12 -10.29 8.23
C ALA A 486 -28.99 -8.97 7.43
N PHE A 487 -28.62 -8.99 6.14
CA PHE A 487 -28.55 -7.79 5.29
C PHE A 487 -29.88 -7.03 5.25
N ASP A 488 -31.00 -7.74 5.07
CA ASP A 488 -32.33 -7.12 4.93
C ASP A 488 -32.74 -6.32 6.17
N THR A 489 -32.23 -6.70 7.35
CA THR A 489 -32.51 -6.00 8.61
C THR A 489 -31.87 -4.61 8.66
N LEU A 490 -30.87 -4.37 7.81
CA LEU A 490 -30.18 -3.09 7.68
C LEU A 490 -30.73 -2.23 6.55
N LEU A 491 -31.71 -2.71 5.78
CA LEU A 491 -32.22 -1.97 4.62
C LEU A 491 -32.96 -0.71 5.08
N SER A 492 -32.47 0.45 4.63
CA SER A 492 -33.08 1.75 4.89
C SER A 492 -34.32 1.99 4.01
N PRO A 493 -35.23 2.90 4.42
CA PRO A 493 -36.33 3.35 3.57
C PRO A 493 -35.88 3.94 2.23
N GLU A 494 -34.68 4.52 2.19
CA GLU A 494 -34.06 5.11 1.00
C GLU A 494 -33.42 4.06 0.08
N GLY A 495 -33.44 2.76 0.44
CA GLY A 495 -33.04 1.65 -0.42
C GLY A 495 -31.57 1.26 -0.33
N PHE A 496 -30.77 1.86 0.55
CA PHE A 496 -29.38 1.43 0.85
C PHE A 496 -29.27 0.76 2.23
N TYR A 497 -28.16 0.10 2.56
CA TYR A 497 -27.97 -0.53 3.88
C TYR A 497 -27.41 0.44 4.94
N TYR A 498 -27.94 0.41 6.16
CA TYR A 498 -27.27 1.02 7.31
C TYR A 498 -25.96 0.30 7.65
N ALA A 499 -25.03 1.00 8.30
CA ALA A 499 -23.70 0.46 8.61
C ALA A 499 -23.71 -0.64 9.70
N SER A 500 -24.74 -0.67 10.55
CA SER A 500 -24.99 -1.68 11.57
C SER A 500 -26.46 -1.64 12.02
N ALA A 501 -26.90 -2.62 12.83
CA ALA A 501 -28.27 -2.64 13.36
C ALA A 501 -28.57 -1.48 14.33
N GLY A 502 -27.53 -0.86 14.90
CA GLY A 502 -27.67 0.33 15.74
C GLY A 502 -27.62 1.65 14.98
N ALA A 503 -27.25 1.61 13.70
CA ALA A 503 -27.22 2.79 12.85
C ALA A 503 -28.62 3.10 12.29
N GLY A 504 -28.86 4.37 11.97
CA GLY A 504 -30.14 4.78 11.38
C GLY A 504 -30.08 6.15 10.70
N PRO A 505 -31.24 6.79 10.45
CA PRO A 505 -31.29 8.09 9.76
C PRO A 505 -30.46 9.20 10.42
N LYS A 506 -30.19 9.10 11.72
CA LYS A 506 -29.36 10.06 12.46
C LYS A 506 -27.87 9.99 12.13
N ASP A 507 -27.43 8.87 11.55
CA ASP A 507 -26.03 8.61 11.19
C ASP A 507 -25.74 8.90 9.71
N PHE A 508 -26.79 9.23 8.94
CA PHE A 508 -26.66 9.66 7.56
C PHE A 508 -25.80 10.93 7.47
N GLY A 509 -24.80 10.92 6.57
CA GLY A 509 -23.87 12.04 6.38
C GLY A 509 -22.79 12.17 7.46
N ARG A 510 -22.53 11.10 8.22
CA ARG A 510 -21.53 11.10 9.30
C ARG A 510 -20.44 10.04 9.15
N GLN A 511 -20.52 9.20 8.13
CA GLN A 511 -19.60 8.08 7.97
C GLN A 511 -18.22 8.60 7.57
N LYS A 512 -17.18 8.00 8.16
CA LYS A 512 -15.79 8.20 7.69
C LYS A 512 -15.62 7.47 6.36
N HIS A 513 -16.05 6.21 6.31
CA HIS A 513 -15.98 5.32 5.16
C HIS A 513 -17.36 4.74 4.83
N PRO A 514 -17.82 4.84 3.58
CA PRO A 514 -19.13 4.35 3.12
C PRO A 514 -19.17 2.82 2.97
N VAL A 515 -19.26 2.07 4.08
CA VAL A 515 -19.23 0.59 4.09
C VAL A 515 -20.27 -0.11 3.19
N GLN A 516 -21.28 0.63 2.72
CA GLN A 516 -22.26 0.19 1.72
C GLN A 516 -21.66 -0.07 0.35
N LEU A 517 -20.46 0.46 0.07
CA LEU A 517 -19.75 0.25 -1.18
C LEU A 517 -18.84 -0.99 -1.13
N ASN A 518 -18.79 -1.72 -0.02
CA ASN A 518 -17.90 -2.88 0.12
C ASN A 518 -18.08 -3.93 -1.00
N GLY A 519 -19.32 -4.21 -1.43
CA GLY A 519 -19.56 -5.14 -2.54
C GLY A 519 -19.14 -4.62 -3.91
N LEU A 520 -19.01 -3.29 -4.05
CA LEU A 520 -18.51 -2.62 -5.25
C LEU A 520 -17.01 -2.38 -5.22
N ALA A 521 -16.37 -2.30 -4.05
CA ALA A 521 -14.97 -1.92 -3.93
C ALA A 521 -14.08 -3.09 -3.47
N TYR A 522 -14.56 -3.95 -2.56
CA TYR A 522 -13.68 -4.79 -1.74
C TYR A 522 -14.08 -6.25 -1.61
N LEU A 523 -15.34 -6.63 -1.72
CA LEU A 523 -15.75 -8.03 -1.51
C LEU A 523 -16.92 -8.34 -2.44
N PRO A 524 -16.67 -8.75 -3.70
CA PRO A 524 -17.74 -9.11 -4.61
C PRO A 524 -18.39 -10.41 -4.13
N VAL A 525 -19.48 -10.27 -3.37
CA VAL A 525 -20.27 -11.38 -2.81
C VAL A 525 -21.38 -11.85 -3.76
N GLU A 526 -21.54 -11.15 -4.88
CA GLU A 526 -22.48 -11.40 -5.96
C GLU A 526 -21.76 -11.22 -7.30
N PRO A 527 -22.23 -11.85 -8.40
CA PRO A 527 -21.61 -11.73 -9.72
C PRO A 527 -21.87 -10.38 -10.41
N ALA A 528 -22.66 -9.49 -9.79
CA ALA A 528 -22.98 -8.16 -10.30
C ALA A 528 -23.40 -7.24 -9.14
N PRO A 529 -23.36 -5.90 -9.32
CA PRO A 529 -23.79 -4.95 -8.30
C PRO A 529 -25.24 -5.11 -7.86
N LEU A 530 -25.47 -5.05 -6.55
CA LEU A 530 -26.81 -5.05 -5.94
C LEU A 530 -27.47 -3.66 -5.98
N GLU A 531 -28.81 -3.61 -6.05
CA GLU A 531 -29.55 -2.34 -6.05
C GLU A 531 -29.26 -1.44 -4.83
N PRO A 532 -29.13 -1.97 -3.59
CA PRO A 532 -28.70 -1.15 -2.46
C PRO A 532 -27.31 -0.54 -2.59
N GLU A 533 -26.39 -1.24 -3.27
CA GLU A 533 -25.03 -0.76 -3.52
C GLU A 533 -25.03 0.34 -4.60
N ARG A 534 -25.83 0.18 -5.66
CA ARG A 534 -26.06 1.22 -6.68
C ARG A 534 -26.65 2.48 -6.07
N THR A 535 -27.64 2.30 -5.19
CA THR A 535 -28.27 3.41 -4.45
C THR A 535 -27.27 4.10 -3.54
N ALA A 536 -26.47 3.34 -2.79
CA ALA A 536 -25.39 3.89 -1.97
C ALA A 536 -24.35 4.64 -2.79
N HIS A 537 -23.96 4.12 -3.97
CA HIS A 537 -23.04 4.79 -4.89
C HIS A 537 -23.59 6.14 -5.37
N ALA A 538 -24.87 6.19 -5.75
CA ALA A 538 -25.53 7.43 -6.14
C ALA A 538 -25.56 8.45 -4.99
N LEU A 539 -25.72 7.99 -3.75
CA LEU A 539 -25.79 8.80 -2.53
C LEU A 539 -24.42 9.02 -1.85
N ARG A 540 -23.31 8.50 -2.41
CA ARG A 540 -22.04 8.32 -1.68
C ARG A 540 -21.47 9.58 -1.02
N TYR A 541 -21.63 10.74 -1.65
CA TYR A 541 -21.23 12.00 -1.01
C TYR A 541 -22.10 12.30 0.21
N ALA A 542 -23.42 12.18 0.07
CA ALA A 542 -24.40 12.50 1.11
C ALA A 542 -24.32 11.55 2.33
N THR A 543 -23.79 10.34 2.17
CA THR A 543 -23.61 9.39 3.29
C THR A 543 -22.35 9.70 4.13
N THR A 544 -21.36 10.38 3.55
CA THR A 544 -20.08 10.68 4.20
C THR A 544 -20.08 11.99 4.99
N ALA A 545 -19.24 12.06 6.02
CA ALA A 545 -18.99 13.27 6.77
C ALA A 545 -18.42 14.37 5.85
N ARG A 546 -18.89 15.62 6.04
CA ARG A 546 -18.50 16.78 5.23
C ARG A 546 -18.82 16.65 3.73
N ALA A 547 -19.89 15.94 3.38
CA ALA A 547 -20.42 15.73 2.03
C ALA A 547 -20.37 16.92 1.04
N ASN A 548 -20.46 18.16 1.56
CA ASN A 548 -20.53 19.39 0.78
C ASN A 548 -19.19 20.14 0.68
N ASP A 549 -18.16 19.65 1.37
CA ASP A 549 -16.81 20.19 1.30
C ASP A 549 -15.98 19.31 0.35
N PRO A 550 -15.01 19.88 -0.40
CA PRO A 550 -13.99 19.07 -1.05
C PRO A 550 -13.04 18.54 0.05
N HIS A 551 -13.48 17.53 0.80
CA HIS A 551 -12.71 16.92 1.87
C HIS A 551 -13.16 15.49 2.11
N PHE A 552 -12.19 14.58 2.16
CA PHE A 552 -12.40 13.15 2.38
C PHE A 552 -11.53 12.67 3.54
N PHE A 553 -12.16 11.94 4.46
CA PHE A 553 -11.49 11.28 5.57
C PHE A 553 -11.02 9.89 5.16
N GLY A 554 -9.80 9.55 5.55
CA GLY A 554 -9.14 8.33 5.15
C GLY A 554 -9.23 8.06 3.65
N TRP A 555 -9.05 6.81 3.25
CA TRP A 555 -8.96 6.41 1.84
C TRP A 555 -10.27 6.48 1.01
N THR A 556 -11.29 7.19 1.51
CA THR A 556 -12.67 7.21 0.97
C THR A 556 -12.77 7.66 -0.48
N LEU A 557 -11.96 8.63 -0.92
CA LEU A 557 -11.99 9.04 -2.33
C LEU A 557 -11.49 7.93 -3.26
N GLY A 558 -10.53 7.12 -2.79
CA GLY A 558 -10.09 5.92 -3.51
C GLY A 558 -11.20 4.87 -3.63
N GLU A 559 -12.00 4.70 -2.58
CA GLU A 559 -13.17 3.81 -2.59
C GLU A 559 -14.24 4.26 -3.59
N PHE A 560 -14.53 5.57 -3.65
CA PHE A 560 -15.48 6.13 -4.62
C PHE A 560 -15.05 5.88 -6.07
N LEU A 561 -13.76 6.08 -6.35
CA LEU A 561 -13.19 5.81 -7.67
C LEU A 561 -13.33 4.33 -8.04
N LEU A 562 -12.94 3.42 -7.13
CA LEU A 562 -13.00 1.99 -7.37
C LEU A 562 -14.44 1.49 -7.56
N ALA A 563 -15.37 1.95 -6.73
CA ALA A 563 -16.80 1.61 -6.87
C ALA A 563 -17.38 2.12 -8.20
N SER A 564 -17.00 3.33 -8.63
CA SER A 564 -17.42 3.86 -9.94
C SER A 564 -16.86 3.05 -11.09
N THR A 565 -15.61 2.59 -10.99
CA THR A 565 -14.97 1.70 -11.97
C THR A 565 -15.72 0.38 -12.11
N HIS A 566 -16.00 -0.32 -11.00
CA HIS A 566 -16.68 -1.62 -11.05
C HIS A 566 -18.17 -1.52 -11.39
N LEU A 567 -18.77 -0.34 -11.24
CA LEU A 567 -20.13 -0.05 -11.71
C LEU A 567 -20.18 0.28 -13.22
N GLY A 568 -19.04 0.63 -13.83
CA GLY A 568 -18.99 1.16 -15.19
C GLY A 568 -19.45 2.62 -15.31
N ASP A 569 -19.53 3.37 -14.19
CA ASP A 569 -19.99 4.76 -14.19
C ASP A 569 -18.83 5.74 -14.45
N ALA A 570 -18.52 5.92 -15.74
CA ALA A 570 -17.48 6.83 -16.19
C ALA A 570 -17.77 8.31 -15.87
N HIS A 571 -19.02 8.70 -15.63
CA HIS A 571 -19.35 10.08 -15.26
C HIS A 571 -19.03 10.33 -13.79
N ALA A 572 -19.50 9.44 -12.90
CA ALA A 572 -19.16 9.47 -11.48
C ALA A 572 -17.65 9.40 -11.26
N TRP A 573 -16.96 8.50 -11.96
CA TRP A 573 -15.50 8.37 -11.83
C TRP A 573 -14.78 9.68 -12.17
N ARG A 574 -15.11 10.33 -13.29
CA ARG A 574 -14.49 11.61 -13.68
C ARG A 574 -14.77 12.71 -12.66
N LYS A 575 -15.99 12.75 -12.11
CA LYS A 575 -16.36 13.70 -11.06
C LYS A 575 -15.48 13.51 -9.82
N ASP A 576 -15.29 12.26 -9.40
CA ASP A 576 -14.52 11.91 -8.20
C ASP A 576 -13.01 12.14 -8.43
N PHE A 577 -12.49 11.78 -9.59
CA PHE A 577 -11.08 12.02 -9.94
C PHE A 577 -10.75 13.51 -9.96
N ALA A 578 -11.69 14.34 -10.44
CA ALA A 578 -11.55 15.80 -10.42
C ALA A 578 -11.54 16.41 -9.01
N GLN A 579 -11.91 15.65 -7.96
CA GLN A 579 -11.82 16.11 -6.57
C GLN A 579 -10.42 15.90 -5.95
N ILE A 580 -9.53 15.11 -6.55
CA ILE A 580 -8.22 14.78 -5.93
C ILE A 580 -7.44 16.04 -5.55
N ALA A 581 -7.27 16.99 -6.47
CA ALA A 581 -6.55 18.24 -6.18
C ALA A 581 -7.37 19.24 -5.34
N PRO A 582 -8.64 19.57 -5.68
CA PRO A 582 -9.44 20.52 -4.90
C PRO A 582 -9.64 20.13 -3.43
N SER A 583 -9.63 18.83 -3.13
CA SER A 583 -9.76 18.34 -1.76
C SER A 583 -8.44 18.26 -0.99
N HIS A 584 -7.33 18.67 -1.60
CA HIS A 584 -5.99 18.48 -1.02
C HIS A 584 -5.70 17.02 -0.69
N TYR A 585 -6.20 16.10 -1.51
CA TYR A 585 -5.92 14.67 -1.42
C TYR A 585 -4.57 14.29 -2.07
N THR A 586 -3.99 15.24 -2.79
CA THR A 586 -2.62 15.23 -3.32
C THR A 586 -1.95 16.59 -3.06
N ASP A 587 -0.62 16.62 -3.11
CA ASP A 587 0.14 17.86 -3.10
C ASP A 587 0.08 18.60 -4.46
N PRO A 588 0.41 19.91 -4.55
CA PRO A 588 0.32 20.67 -5.80
C PRO A 588 1.13 20.10 -6.97
N ASP A 589 2.21 19.36 -6.69
CA ASP A 589 3.09 18.75 -7.69
C ASP A 589 2.68 17.30 -8.04
N TRP A 590 1.56 16.84 -7.46
CA TRP A 590 1.02 15.48 -7.60
C TRP A 590 2.01 14.38 -7.20
N VAL A 591 2.93 14.68 -6.27
CA VAL A 591 3.99 13.76 -5.85
C VAL A 591 3.42 12.47 -5.30
N GLN A 592 2.36 12.57 -4.49
CA GLN A 592 1.74 11.42 -3.82
C GLN A 592 0.28 11.67 -3.43
N LEU A 593 -0.37 10.64 -2.89
CA LEU A 593 -1.75 10.68 -2.41
C LEU A 593 -1.81 10.45 -0.89
N TYR A 594 -2.54 11.32 -0.19
CA TYR A 594 -2.67 11.26 1.26
C TYR A 594 -3.67 10.17 1.70
N GLU A 595 -3.55 9.78 2.97
CA GLU A 595 -4.61 9.02 3.64
C GLU A 595 -5.85 9.91 3.77
N THR A 596 -5.73 11.12 4.32
CA THR A 596 -6.83 12.07 4.51
C THR A 596 -6.54 13.38 3.80
N SER A 597 -7.58 14.05 3.32
CA SER A 597 -7.47 15.38 2.71
C SER A 597 -6.70 16.37 3.60
N GLY A 598 -5.58 16.89 3.09
CA GLY A 598 -4.73 17.87 3.76
C GLY A 598 -3.78 17.33 4.83
N THR A 599 -3.67 16.01 5.05
CA THR A 599 -2.79 15.43 6.08
C THR A 599 -1.35 15.21 5.58
N SER A 600 -0.64 16.30 5.29
CA SER A 600 0.70 16.23 4.68
C SER A 600 1.75 15.47 5.49
N HIS A 601 1.59 15.38 6.80
CA HIS A 601 2.48 14.63 7.68
C HIS A 601 2.32 13.09 7.53
N GLN A 602 1.24 12.62 6.91
CA GLN A 602 0.96 11.21 6.57
C GLN A 602 1.31 10.91 5.10
N SER A 603 2.41 11.48 4.60
CA SER A 603 2.79 11.34 3.19
C SER A 603 3.10 9.90 2.79
N PHE A 604 2.89 9.61 1.51
CA PHE A 604 3.13 8.34 0.82
C PHE A 604 2.27 7.18 1.36
N TYR A 605 0.98 7.43 1.58
CA TYR A 605 0.05 6.39 2.04
C TYR A 605 -0.25 5.42 0.88
N VAL A 606 0.45 4.29 0.88
CA VAL A 606 0.54 3.35 -0.24
C VAL A 606 -0.81 2.68 -0.53
N THR A 607 -1.65 2.56 0.49
CA THR A 607 -3.03 2.09 0.38
C THR A 607 -3.87 2.96 -0.56
N THR A 608 -3.87 4.29 -0.40
CA THR A 608 -4.60 5.19 -1.30
C THR A 608 -4.05 5.09 -2.73
N HIS A 609 -2.72 5.00 -2.87
CA HIS A 609 -2.08 4.72 -4.16
C HIS A 609 -2.58 3.41 -4.79
N GLY A 610 -2.70 2.34 -3.99
CA GLY A 610 -3.26 1.06 -4.41
C GLY A 610 -4.67 1.20 -4.96
N LEU A 611 -5.59 1.81 -4.20
CA LEU A 611 -7.00 1.99 -4.61
C LEU A 611 -7.14 2.83 -5.88
N VAL A 612 -6.41 3.94 -5.99
CA VAL A 612 -6.48 4.79 -7.18
C VAL A 612 -5.88 4.09 -8.40
N ALA A 613 -4.75 3.39 -8.25
CA ALA A 613 -4.16 2.60 -9.33
C ALA A 613 -5.10 1.47 -9.78
N GLN A 614 -5.79 0.80 -8.84
CA GLN A 614 -6.81 -0.20 -9.18
C GLN A 614 -7.93 0.41 -10.02
N SER A 615 -8.41 1.60 -9.66
CA SER A 615 -9.46 2.27 -10.43
C SER A 615 -9.01 2.64 -11.84
N LEU A 616 -7.77 3.13 -12.00
CA LEU A 616 -7.19 3.46 -13.32
C LEU A 616 -7.04 2.21 -14.19
N MET A 617 -6.55 1.12 -13.61
CA MET A 617 -6.45 -0.18 -14.28
C MET A 617 -7.83 -0.71 -14.68
N GLY A 618 -8.78 -0.75 -13.73
CA GLY A 618 -10.12 -1.29 -13.92
C GLY A 618 -10.97 -0.51 -14.93
N ASN A 619 -10.66 0.77 -15.16
CA ASN A 619 -11.26 1.55 -16.25
C ASN A 619 -10.95 0.96 -17.64
N VAL A 620 -9.86 0.21 -17.74
CA VAL A 620 -9.36 -0.39 -18.98
C VAL A 620 -9.58 -1.91 -18.95
N VAL A 621 -9.10 -2.61 -17.92
CA VAL A 621 -9.19 -4.06 -17.76
C VAL A 621 -9.59 -4.39 -16.34
N SER A 622 -10.70 -5.10 -16.17
CA SER A 622 -11.21 -5.57 -14.88
C SER A 622 -11.61 -7.03 -14.94
N ASP A 623 -11.36 -7.77 -13.87
CA ASP A 623 -11.88 -9.12 -13.65
C ASP A 623 -12.67 -9.26 -12.34
N TYR A 624 -13.08 -8.11 -11.77
CA TYR A 624 -13.68 -8.01 -10.44
C TYR A 624 -14.93 -8.88 -10.25
N TRP A 625 -15.77 -9.01 -11.29
CA TRP A 625 -17.02 -9.76 -11.26
C TRP A 625 -16.87 -11.25 -11.65
N GLY A 626 -15.64 -11.76 -11.76
CA GLY A 626 -15.36 -13.14 -12.15
C GLY A 626 -15.39 -13.38 -13.66
N HIS A 627 -15.49 -12.31 -14.46
CA HIS A 627 -15.34 -12.31 -15.92
C HIS A 627 -14.50 -11.11 -16.35
N LEU A 628 -13.89 -11.20 -17.53
CA LEU A 628 -13.02 -10.15 -18.05
C LEU A 628 -13.84 -9.05 -18.72
N GLU A 629 -13.72 -7.84 -18.20
CA GLU A 629 -14.32 -6.63 -18.73
C GLU A 629 -13.26 -5.71 -19.32
N LEU A 630 -13.40 -5.38 -20.59
CA LEU A 630 -12.53 -4.49 -21.34
C LEU A 630 -13.27 -3.18 -21.60
N GLY A 631 -12.77 -2.10 -20.98
CA GLY A 631 -13.30 -0.74 -21.15
C GLY A 631 -14.67 -0.52 -20.56
N ALA A 632 -15.05 -1.26 -19.50
CA ALA A 632 -16.35 -1.12 -18.83
C ALA A 632 -16.56 0.28 -18.24
N CYS A 633 -15.49 0.95 -17.78
CA CYS A 633 -15.52 2.33 -17.32
C CYS A 633 -14.58 3.20 -18.17
N ALA A 634 -14.90 3.38 -19.46
CA ALA A 634 -14.10 4.17 -20.39
C ALA A 634 -14.16 5.68 -20.07
N VAL A 635 -13.24 6.15 -19.23
CA VAL A 635 -13.18 7.55 -18.78
C VAL A 635 -12.35 8.45 -19.69
N HIS A 636 -11.47 7.89 -20.52
CA HIS A 636 -10.59 8.66 -21.38
C HIS A 636 -11.23 8.92 -22.74
N GLY A 637 -11.17 10.17 -23.22
CA GLY A 637 -11.74 10.57 -24.51
C GLY A 637 -10.89 10.19 -25.73
N ALA A 638 -9.65 9.74 -25.49
CA ALA A 638 -8.72 9.27 -26.52
C ALA A 638 -8.29 7.82 -26.22
N PRO A 639 -7.76 7.08 -27.22
CA PRO A 639 -7.35 5.70 -27.03
C PRO A 639 -6.34 5.53 -25.90
N VAL A 640 -6.48 4.45 -25.14
CA VAL A 640 -5.54 4.03 -24.10
C VAL A 640 -4.85 2.76 -24.57
N ARG A 641 -3.52 2.80 -24.66
CA ARG A 641 -2.71 1.61 -24.91
C ARG A 641 -2.22 1.04 -23.59
N PHE A 642 -2.12 -0.27 -23.52
CA PHE A 642 -1.69 -0.95 -22.32
C PHE A 642 -1.06 -2.29 -22.65
N GLY A 643 -0.31 -2.84 -21.70
CA GLY A 643 0.28 -4.15 -21.83
C GLY A 643 0.50 -4.85 -20.50
N ASN A 644 0.67 -6.17 -20.59
CA ASN A 644 1.03 -7.05 -19.48
C ASN A 644 0.08 -7.04 -18.27
N VAL A 645 -1.21 -6.72 -18.45
CA VAL A 645 -2.18 -6.77 -17.35
C VAL A 645 -2.56 -8.22 -17.09
N ARG A 646 -2.13 -8.77 -15.96
CA ARG A 646 -2.38 -10.16 -15.59
C ARG A 646 -3.73 -10.30 -14.88
N SER A 647 -4.67 -10.99 -15.48
CA SER A 647 -5.97 -11.30 -14.85
C SER A 647 -5.89 -12.61 -14.07
N ILE A 648 -6.53 -12.70 -12.90
CA ILE A 648 -6.64 -13.93 -12.10
C ILE A 648 -7.38 -15.07 -12.83
N LEU A 649 -8.12 -14.73 -13.89
CA LEU A 649 -8.85 -15.64 -14.77
C LEU A 649 -7.94 -16.47 -15.68
N GLY A 650 -6.63 -16.20 -15.71
CA GLY A 650 -5.65 -17.05 -16.39
C GLY A 650 -5.03 -16.48 -17.66
N VAL A 651 -5.28 -15.20 -17.95
CA VAL A 651 -4.73 -14.51 -19.12
C VAL A 651 -3.93 -13.27 -18.72
N THR A 652 -2.95 -12.93 -19.55
CA THR A 652 -2.29 -11.63 -19.59
C THR A 652 -2.86 -10.88 -20.80
N VAL A 653 -3.31 -9.64 -20.58
CA VAL A 653 -4.00 -8.81 -21.56
C VAL A 653 -3.11 -7.65 -21.97
N SER A 654 -2.97 -7.44 -23.27
CA SER A 654 -2.30 -6.26 -23.85
C SER A 654 -3.12 -5.76 -25.03
N GLY A 655 -3.09 -4.45 -25.31
CA GLY A 655 -3.80 -3.92 -26.46
C GLY A 655 -4.11 -2.43 -26.37
N GLU A 656 -5.21 -2.06 -27.01
CA GLU A 656 -5.72 -0.69 -27.05
C GLU A 656 -7.23 -0.68 -26.83
N ILE A 657 -7.70 0.28 -26.02
CA ILE A 657 -9.12 0.59 -25.85
C ILE A 657 -9.40 1.95 -26.44
N SER A 658 -10.45 2.04 -27.24
CA SER A 658 -10.94 3.28 -27.85
C SER A 658 -12.45 3.40 -27.65
N GLY A 659 -13.02 4.56 -27.97
CA GLY A 659 -14.49 4.77 -27.93
C GLY A 659 -15.29 3.80 -28.81
N ALA A 660 -14.67 3.16 -29.81
CA ALA A 660 -15.33 2.20 -30.69
C ALA A 660 -15.31 0.75 -30.16
N GLY A 661 -14.45 0.44 -29.18
CA GLY A 661 -14.23 -0.91 -28.68
C GLY A 661 -12.78 -1.14 -28.27
N ALA A 662 -12.44 -2.40 -28.01
CA ALA A 662 -11.09 -2.81 -27.62
C ALA A 662 -10.52 -3.84 -28.60
N THR A 663 -9.26 -3.66 -28.98
CA THR A 663 -8.48 -4.65 -29.73
C THR A 663 -7.35 -5.11 -28.82
N VAL A 664 -7.39 -6.39 -28.46
CA VAL A 664 -6.51 -6.95 -27.44
C VAL A 664 -5.90 -8.27 -27.88
N THR A 665 -4.77 -8.59 -27.29
CA THR A 665 -4.14 -9.89 -27.30
C THR A 665 -4.27 -10.50 -25.91
N LEU A 666 -4.84 -11.70 -25.85
CA LEU A 666 -4.93 -12.53 -24.66
C LEU A 666 -3.84 -13.59 -24.73
N HIS A 667 -2.92 -13.59 -23.78
CA HIS A 667 -1.92 -14.65 -23.61
C HIS A 667 -2.27 -15.48 -22.37
N ALA A 668 -2.61 -16.74 -22.54
CA ALA A 668 -2.99 -17.62 -21.44
C ALA A 668 -1.75 -18.09 -20.66
N TRP A 669 -1.60 -17.64 -19.42
CA TRP A 669 -0.56 -18.12 -18.50
C TRP A 669 -0.99 -19.36 -17.70
N LYS A 670 -2.28 -19.73 -17.76
CA LYS A 670 -2.81 -21.05 -17.40
C LYS A 670 -3.98 -21.39 -18.33
N ALA A 671 -4.29 -22.68 -18.45
CA ALA A 671 -5.50 -23.09 -19.15
C ALA A 671 -6.73 -22.44 -18.52
N CYS A 672 -7.61 -21.88 -19.35
CA CYS A 672 -8.76 -21.11 -18.89
C CYS A 672 -9.95 -21.17 -19.85
N ASP A 673 -11.14 -21.03 -19.29
CA ASP A 673 -12.40 -20.77 -20.00
C ASP A 673 -13.05 -19.56 -19.32
N LEU A 674 -13.14 -18.44 -20.03
CA LEU A 674 -13.57 -17.17 -19.48
C LEU A 674 -14.53 -16.44 -20.41
N SER A 675 -15.35 -15.56 -19.83
CA SER A 675 -16.16 -14.59 -20.57
C SER A 675 -15.37 -13.29 -20.71
N VAL A 676 -15.30 -12.75 -21.93
CA VAL A 676 -14.67 -11.46 -22.27
C VAL A 676 -15.74 -10.57 -22.89
N ASN A 677 -16.20 -9.54 -22.16
CA ASN A 677 -17.37 -8.72 -22.54
C ASN A 677 -18.56 -9.56 -23.04
N GLY A 678 -18.86 -10.68 -22.37
CA GLY A 678 -19.95 -11.61 -22.72
C GLY A 678 -19.61 -12.66 -23.78
N THR A 679 -18.44 -12.58 -24.44
CA THR A 679 -17.98 -13.58 -25.41
C THR A 679 -17.16 -14.65 -24.70
N ARG A 680 -17.53 -15.94 -24.85
CA ARG A 680 -16.73 -17.03 -24.27
C ARG A 680 -15.46 -17.28 -25.06
N VAL A 681 -14.36 -17.45 -24.32
CA VAL A 681 -13.03 -17.68 -24.83
C VAL A 681 -12.39 -18.80 -24.00
N SER A 682 -12.02 -19.88 -24.67
CA SER A 682 -11.24 -20.96 -24.06
C SER A 682 -9.84 -21.00 -24.67
N LEU A 683 -8.82 -21.05 -23.83
CA LEU A 683 -7.41 -21.03 -24.20
C LEU A 683 -6.65 -22.12 -23.45
N ARG A 684 -5.67 -22.74 -24.12
CA ARG A 684 -4.68 -23.59 -23.46
C ARG A 684 -3.56 -22.73 -22.87
N GLU A 685 -2.84 -23.26 -21.90
CA GLU A 685 -1.63 -22.61 -21.39
C GLU A 685 -0.63 -22.34 -22.52
N GLY A 686 -0.09 -21.13 -22.57
CA GLY A 686 0.79 -20.61 -23.62
C GLY A 686 0.07 -20.19 -24.91
N GLU A 687 -1.25 -20.41 -25.03
CA GLU A 687 -2.01 -19.98 -26.20
C GLU A 687 -2.15 -18.45 -26.22
N THR A 688 -2.03 -17.87 -27.41
CA THR A 688 -2.27 -16.44 -27.64
C THR A 688 -3.43 -16.28 -28.60
N ARG A 689 -4.36 -15.36 -28.30
CA ARG A 689 -5.51 -15.03 -29.15
C ARG A 689 -5.71 -13.54 -29.25
N GLU A 690 -5.83 -13.04 -30.47
CA GLU A 690 -6.30 -11.68 -30.72
C GLU A 690 -7.82 -11.63 -30.70
N LEU A 691 -8.35 -10.55 -30.12
CA LEU A 691 -9.78 -10.36 -29.95
C LEU A 691 -10.13 -8.89 -30.15
N THR A 692 -11.19 -8.64 -30.90
CA THR A 692 -11.80 -7.32 -30.99
C THR A 692 -13.19 -7.39 -30.40
N VAL A 693 -13.44 -6.60 -29.36
CA VAL A 693 -14.75 -6.51 -28.72
C VAL A 693 -15.34 -5.11 -28.90
N PRO A 694 -16.66 -4.99 -29.14
CA PRO A 694 -17.32 -3.69 -29.14
C PRO A 694 -17.26 -3.06 -27.74
N SER A 695 -17.35 -1.73 -27.67
CA SER A 695 -17.43 -1.04 -26.39
C SER A 695 -18.69 -1.48 -25.63
N PRO A 696 -18.62 -1.76 -24.32
CA PRO A 696 -19.79 -2.07 -23.50
C PRO A 696 -20.91 -1.00 -23.61
N ALA A 697 -20.55 0.27 -23.82
CA ALA A 697 -21.48 1.37 -24.01
C ALA A 697 -22.29 1.30 -25.33
N SER A 698 -21.81 0.55 -26.32
CA SER A 698 -22.51 0.32 -27.59
C SER A 698 -23.51 -0.84 -27.53
N ALA A 699 -23.39 -1.73 -26.54
CA ALA A 699 -24.27 -2.90 -26.38
C ALA A 699 -25.61 -2.57 -25.70
N SER A 700 -25.67 -1.56 -24.82
CA SER A 700 -26.92 -1.16 -24.14
C SER A 700 -27.92 -0.42 -25.05
N LEU A 701 -27.45 0.12 -26.18
CA LEU A 701 -28.31 0.71 -27.22
C LEU A 701 -28.89 -0.32 -28.19
N ALA A 702 -28.35 -1.55 -28.23
CA ALA A 702 -28.81 -2.61 -29.13
C ALA A 702 -29.84 -3.56 -28.49
N SER A 703 -29.97 -3.58 -27.15
CA SER A 703 -30.97 -4.37 -26.42
C SER A 703 -32.27 -3.61 -26.12
N SER A 704 -32.39 -2.36 -26.59
CA SER A 704 -33.56 -1.49 -26.43
C SER A 704 -34.20 -1.08 -27.78
N ALA A 705 -33.87 -1.78 -28.87
CA ALA A 705 -34.44 -1.57 -30.21
C ALA A 705 -35.36 -2.72 -30.64
#